data_AF-A0JX54-F1
#
_entry.id   AF-A0JX54-F1
#
_cell.length_a   1.000
_cell.length_b   1.000
_cell.length_c   1.000
_cell.angle_alpha   90.00
_cell.angle_beta   90.00
_cell.angle_gamma   90.00
#
_symmetry.space_group_name_H-M   'P 1'
#
loop_
_entity.id
_entity.type
_entity.pdbx_description
1 polymer ?
#
loop_
_entity_poly.entity_id
_entity_poly.type
_entity_poly.pdbx_seq_one_letter_code
_entity_poly.pdbx_strand_id
1 'polypeptide(L)'
;MGKVSPWHRFIDAAVSGEEGGTPRPPRTAENPPEARQAAEVRAAGIRGIVPRTASGLREVLAARLLPGPEGRVQGTGRPAGTATGNRPQRRTDLRLVPPALLAWAAAVAGVWLPLPALGVLIAGLLLAAVALLAAIRCRRMRRHGAGLVPRSFLTTLGIAVVLSAAIASHSAIAASQKHDGPVADAVTARSAVVVEAEIAGTPRQLKIPGRGGSDRWAVEATAYAIIANGGLIRSDARLLLVGGGDWQHVVPGQRIRTTGKLRPADHGQTQAGTLSATTDPATTAATTAWQEGPGALRRGFAAAAEWIGGDARGLLPGMVTGDTSYLDDQLGSAMKTVGMTHLTAVSGANCSLILGTLLLAARTIRLSRAPAAAAALSGLALFVLMVGPDASVLRAALMGAIGLVSLSGGRTGRGLSFLCLAVIGLLMADPGLGTSFSFLLSVLATLGIVTAGPRIMEWLPPVVPRWLAAGLAVPLSAQLFCSPVIVLLQPQFSSYALLANMVAAPLVAPVTILGTAAVPVVPLAPWAAAVPMAVAGGCAAGVAAVARFFADLPGAALPWPEGPFGAATMVALSGCTLLVLWLVLHPRALWTLVLATHRKTVDLLDLWPRFTGLDERRHRGSLRGINPMSGRNQEWPLRKKHDPSRRRQRPPPGAT
;
A
#
# COMPACT_ATOMS: atom_id res chain seq x y z
N MET A 1 -34.46 25.27 1.71
CA MET A 1 -34.47 23.79 1.66
C MET A 1 -34.10 23.36 0.25
N GLY A 2 -32.83 22.97 0.04
CA GLY A 2 -32.32 22.55 -1.26
C GLY A 2 -32.62 21.08 -1.54
N LYS A 3 -33.12 20.77 -2.75
CA LYS A 3 -33.39 19.41 -3.20
C LYS A 3 -32.08 18.62 -3.26
N VAL A 4 -32.03 17.50 -2.54
CA VAL A 4 -30.89 16.58 -2.56
C VAL A 4 -30.82 15.90 -3.93
N SER A 5 -29.62 15.92 -4.52
CA SER A 5 -29.29 15.31 -5.81
C SER A 5 -29.64 13.80 -5.83
N PRO A 6 -30.17 13.26 -6.96
CA PRO A 6 -30.50 11.84 -7.11
C PRO A 6 -29.33 10.89 -6.88
N TRP A 7 -28.09 11.41 -6.95
CA TRP A 7 -26.85 10.66 -6.75
C TRP A 7 -26.58 10.25 -5.30
N HIS A 8 -27.24 10.91 -4.34
CA HIS A 8 -27.02 10.62 -2.91
C HIS A 8 -27.45 9.20 -2.52
N ARG A 9 -28.52 8.68 -3.14
CA ARG A 9 -29.01 7.30 -2.89
C ARG A 9 -28.02 6.21 -3.32
N PHE A 10 -27.26 6.44 -4.38
CA PHE A 10 -26.27 5.46 -4.86
C PHE A 10 -25.04 5.43 -3.95
N ILE A 11 -24.69 6.58 -3.37
CA ILE A 11 -23.62 6.70 -2.39
C ILE A 11 -24.04 6.07 -1.07
N ASP A 12 -25.26 6.31 -0.61
CA ASP A 12 -25.78 5.71 0.61
C ASP A 12 -25.90 4.19 0.48
N ALA A 13 -26.39 3.66 -0.65
CA ALA A 13 -26.46 2.20 -0.88
C ALA A 13 -25.07 1.52 -0.97
N ALA A 14 -24.04 2.23 -1.46
CA ALA A 14 -22.67 1.72 -1.48
C ALA A 14 -21.98 1.76 -0.10
N VAL A 15 -22.52 2.56 0.83
CA VAL A 15 -21.96 2.79 2.17
C VAL A 15 -22.73 2.05 3.26
N SER A 16 -24.05 1.88 3.14
CA SER A 16 -24.90 1.26 4.15
C SER A 16 -25.04 -0.26 4.00
N GLY A 17 -24.78 -0.82 2.81
CA GLY A 17 -24.89 -2.27 2.60
C GLY A 17 -26.31 -2.83 2.81
N GLU A 18 -27.35 -2.00 2.68
CA GLU A 18 -28.72 -2.48 2.76
C GLU A 18 -29.09 -3.27 1.50
N GLU A 19 -29.49 -4.51 1.74
CA GLU A 19 -30.01 -5.43 0.73
C GLU A 19 -31.30 -4.87 0.13
N GLY A 20 -31.38 -4.82 -1.19
CA GLY A 20 -32.57 -4.37 -1.92
C GLY A 20 -33.75 -5.33 -1.71
N GLY A 21 -34.60 -5.03 -0.74
CA GLY A 21 -35.96 -5.58 -0.62
C GLY A 21 -36.96 -4.68 -1.34
N THR A 22 -37.79 -5.28 -2.21
CA THR A 22 -38.86 -4.64 -2.99
C THR A 22 -39.90 -3.89 -2.12
N PRO A 23 -40.42 -2.72 -2.53
CA PRO A 23 -41.40 -1.98 -1.73
C PRO A 23 -42.82 -2.55 -1.91
N ARG A 24 -43.48 -2.89 -0.79
CA ARG A 24 -44.94 -3.11 -0.72
C ARG A 24 -45.67 -1.75 -0.62
N PRO A 25 -46.88 -1.60 -1.23
CA PRO A 25 -47.60 -0.33 -1.26
C PRO A 25 -48.26 0.00 0.10
N PRO A 26 -48.58 1.29 0.37
CA PRO A 26 -49.06 1.73 1.66
C PRO A 26 -50.54 1.39 1.85
N ARG A 27 -50.88 0.84 3.02
CA ARG A 27 -52.25 0.73 3.52
C ARG A 27 -52.61 2.02 4.27
N THR A 28 -53.79 2.52 3.96
CA THR A 28 -54.49 3.71 4.47
C THR A 28 -55.07 3.54 5.87
N ALA A 29 -55.12 4.66 6.62
CA ALA A 29 -55.88 4.95 7.86
C ALA A 29 -55.48 4.12 9.11
N GLU A 30 -55.27 4.65 10.32
CA GLU A 30 -56.01 5.66 11.10
C GLU A 30 -55.07 6.42 12.09
N ASN A 31 -55.40 7.69 12.40
CA ASN A 31 -54.99 8.45 13.61
C ASN A 31 -56.17 8.43 14.61
N PRO A 32 -56.11 8.83 15.91
CA PRO A 32 -55.06 9.50 16.74
C PRO A 32 -54.93 8.86 18.19
N PRO A 33 -54.30 9.43 19.27
CA PRO A 33 -53.83 10.82 19.50
C PRO A 33 -52.47 11.00 20.22
N GLU A 34 -51.51 11.63 19.55
CA GLU A 34 -50.32 12.28 20.18
C GLU A 34 -50.23 13.79 19.87
N ALA A 35 -51.32 14.41 19.42
CA ALA A 35 -51.38 15.82 19.02
C ALA A 35 -51.60 16.82 20.18
N ARG A 36 -51.33 16.44 21.45
CA ARG A 36 -51.45 17.35 22.60
C ARG A 36 -50.13 17.77 23.25
N GLN A 37 -48.99 17.16 22.91
CA GLN A 37 -47.67 17.57 23.47
C GLN A 37 -46.86 18.51 22.58
N ALA A 38 -47.24 18.69 21.31
CA ALA A 38 -46.52 19.55 20.37
C ALA A 38 -46.93 21.04 20.40
N ALA A 39 -47.97 21.41 21.17
CA ALA A 39 -48.48 22.78 21.24
C ALA A 39 -47.89 23.61 22.40
N GLU A 40 -47.31 22.98 23.42
CA GLU A 40 -46.78 23.71 24.60
C GLU A 40 -45.31 24.16 24.46
N VAL A 41 -44.58 23.67 23.45
CA VAL A 41 -43.14 24.00 23.27
C VAL A 41 -42.91 25.19 22.31
N ARG A 42 -43.96 25.75 21.69
CA ARG A 42 -43.85 26.87 20.74
C ARG A 42 -44.18 28.26 21.30
N ALA A 43 -44.41 28.39 22.60
CA ALA A 43 -44.77 29.67 23.25
C ALA A 43 -43.68 30.27 24.17
N ALA A 44 -42.39 29.99 23.92
CA ALA A 44 -41.29 30.68 24.59
C ALA A 44 -40.42 31.42 23.58
N GLY A 45 -40.83 32.63 23.22
CA GLY A 45 -40.07 33.55 22.40
C GLY A 45 -38.86 34.16 23.13
N ILE A 46 -37.72 34.10 22.46
CA ILE A 46 -36.68 35.13 22.31
C ILE A 46 -36.30 35.94 23.58
N ARG A 47 -35.12 35.63 24.15
CA ARG A 47 -34.16 36.67 24.56
C ARG A 47 -32.73 36.23 24.25
N GLY A 48 -32.07 37.00 23.38
CA GLY A 48 -30.66 36.86 23.08
C GLY A 48 -29.80 37.12 24.31
N ILE A 49 -28.77 36.28 24.49
CA ILE A 49 -27.69 36.54 25.43
C ILE A 49 -26.43 36.76 24.60
N VAL A 50 -26.19 38.02 24.24
CA VAL A 50 -24.84 38.51 23.93
C VAL A 50 -24.15 38.71 25.28
N PRO A 51 -23.05 38.01 25.59
CA PRO A 51 -22.40 38.14 26.89
C PRO A 51 -21.70 39.51 26.97
N ARG A 52 -22.15 40.36 27.90
CA ARG A 52 -21.60 41.72 28.14
C ARG A 52 -20.44 41.75 29.16
N THR A 53 -19.85 40.62 29.51
CA THR A 53 -18.72 40.57 30.46
C THR A 53 -17.65 39.58 30.02
N ALA A 54 -16.38 39.93 30.26
CA ALA A 54 -15.21 39.11 29.93
C ALA A 54 -15.20 37.73 30.62
N SER A 55 -15.97 37.57 31.71
CA SER A 55 -16.18 36.29 32.40
C SER A 55 -17.09 35.34 31.62
N GLY A 56 -18.17 35.83 31.00
CA GLY A 56 -19.10 35.00 30.21
C GLY A 56 -18.47 34.44 28.93
N LEU A 57 -17.56 35.18 28.31
CA LEU A 57 -16.78 34.70 27.15
C LEU A 57 -15.78 33.61 27.58
N ARG A 58 -15.17 33.74 28.76
CA ARG A 58 -14.29 32.74 29.36
C ARG A 58 -15.03 31.46 29.76
N GLU A 59 -16.26 31.54 30.26
CA GLU A 59 -17.06 30.35 30.60
C GLU A 59 -17.53 29.58 29.35
N VAL A 60 -17.91 30.28 28.28
CA VAL A 60 -18.29 29.63 27.01
C VAL A 60 -17.07 29.00 26.31
N LEU A 61 -15.89 29.63 26.40
CA LEU A 61 -14.63 29.06 25.92
C LEU A 61 -14.17 27.89 26.80
N ALA A 62 -14.30 27.98 28.12
CA ALA A 62 -13.95 26.92 29.06
C ALA A 62 -14.86 25.69 28.92
N ALA A 63 -16.16 25.89 28.71
CA ALA A 63 -17.11 24.79 28.47
C ALA A 63 -16.90 24.08 27.11
N ARG A 64 -16.26 24.75 26.14
CA ARG A 64 -15.84 24.12 24.87
C ARG A 64 -14.45 23.46 24.93
N LEU A 65 -13.61 23.79 25.93
CA LEU A 65 -12.21 23.36 26.01
C LEU A 65 -11.89 22.42 27.19
N LEU A 66 -12.71 22.36 28.23
CA LEU A 66 -12.52 21.47 29.39
C LEU A 66 -13.70 20.49 29.53
N PRO A 67 -13.46 19.23 29.92
CA PRO A 67 -14.52 18.24 30.07
C PRO A 67 -15.40 18.57 31.29
N GLY A 68 -16.72 18.59 31.09
CA GLY A 68 -17.67 18.51 32.20
C GLY A 68 -17.65 17.10 32.80
N PRO A 69 -17.85 16.94 34.13
CA PRO A 69 -17.87 15.63 34.76
C PRO A 69 -19.07 14.83 34.24
N GLU A 70 -18.81 13.68 33.64
CA GLU A 70 -19.84 12.69 33.35
C GLU A 70 -20.48 12.25 34.68
N GLY A 71 -21.72 12.69 34.92
CA GLY A 71 -22.51 12.26 36.05
C GLY A 71 -22.74 10.75 35.97
N ARG A 72 -22.03 9.99 36.82
CA ARG A 72 -22.41 8.63 37.19
C ARG A 72 -23.77 8.69 37.88
N VAL A 73 -24.84 8.45 37.13
CA VAL A 73 -26.11 8.03 37.71
C VAL A 73 -25.99 6.56 38.06
N GLN A 74 -25.64 6.27 39.32
CA GLN A 74 -25.85 4.94 39.91
C GLN A 74 -27.35 4.75 40.15
N GLY A 75 -28.06 4.30 39.11
CA GLY A 75 -29.41 3.75 39.23
C GLY A 75 -29.32 2.24 39.36
N THR A 76 -29.51 1.71 40.56
CA THR A 76 -29.76 0.29 40.81
C THR A 76 -31.11 -0.10 40.21
N GLY A 77 -31.08 -0.64 38.99
CA GLY A 77 -32.24 -1.19 38.31
C GLY A 77 -31.82 -1.93 37.06
N ARG A 78 -32.02 -3.26 37.04
CA ARG A 78 -31.85 -4.11 35.85
C ARG A 78 -32.66 -3.56 34.69
N PRO A 79 -32.07 -3.28 33.51
CA PRO A 79 -32.83 -3.18 32.27
C PRO A 79 -32.70 -4.48 31.48
N ALA A 80 -33.85 -4.99 31.06
CA ALA A 80 -34.00 -6.04 30.08
C ALA A 80 -33.25 -5.71 28.78
N GLY A 81 -32.75 -6.76 28.12
CA GLY A 81 -31.91 -6.68 26.94
C GLY A 81 -32.55 -5.86 25.82
N THR A 82 -32.05 -4.65 25.62
CA THR A 82 -32.14 -3.95 24.35
C THR A 82 -30.82 -4.20 23.63
N ALA A 83 -30.90 -4.95 22.53
CA ALA A 83 -29.80 -5.16 21.61
C ALA A 83 -29.35 -3.79 21.08
N THR A 84 -28.34 -3.22 21.72
CA THR A 84 -27.58 -2.12 21.14
C THR A 84 -27.01 -2.64 19.83
N GLY A 85 -27.47 -2.06 18.72
CA GLY A 85 -26.99 -2.33 17.37
C GLY A 85 -25.49 -2.10 17.32
N ASN A 86 -24.74 -3.16 17.58
CA ASN A 86 -23.30 -3.19 17.49
C ASN A 86 -22.99 -3.03 16.01
N ARG A 87 -22.64 -1.81 15.58
CA ARG A 87 -22.08 -1.59 14.23
C ARG A 87 -21.02 -2.68 14.02
N PRO A 88 -21.12 -3.53 12.99
CA PRO A 88 -20.22 -4.66 12.84
C PRO A 88 -18.79 -4.12 12.77
N GLN A 89 -18.03 -4.27 13.86
CA GLN A 89 -16.61 -3.93 13.89
C GLN A 89 -15.96 -4.74 12.78
N ARG A 90 -15.43 -4.04 11.76
CA ARG A 90 -14.62 -4.62 10.69
C ARG A 90 -13.38 -5.29 11.32
N ARG A 91 -13.51 -6.55 11.73
CA ARG A 91 -12.36 -7.33 12.21
C ARG A 91 -11.49 -7.68 11.02
N THR A 92 -10.26 -7.17 11.03
CA THR A 92 -9.24 -7.53 10.03
C THR A 92 -8.85 -9.00 10.27
N ASP A 93 -9.02 -9.84 9.25
CA ASP A 93 -8.69 -11.27 9.35
C ASP A 93 -7.19 -11.49 9.08
N LEU A 94 -6.41 -11.58 10.17
CA LEU A 94 -4.95 -11.75 10.14
C LEU A 94 -4.50 -13.21 10.00
N ARG A 95 -5.43 -14.16 9.84
CA ARG A 95 -5.11 -15.60 9.88
C ARG A 95 -4.20 -16.06 8.74
N LEU A 96 -4.23 -15.36 7.61
CA LEU A 96 -3.43 -15.68 6.42
C LEU A 96 -2.06 -14.99 6.41
N VAL A 97 -1.74 -14.14 7.40
CA VAL A 97 -0.44 -13.45 7.46
C VAL A 97 0.71 -14.42 7.75
N PRO A 98 0.67 -15.25 8.81
CA PRO A 98 1.76 -16.21 9.04
C PRO A 98 1.97 -17.18 7.87
N PRO A 99 0.91 -17.73 7.24
CA PRO A 99 1.01 -18.47 5.98
C PRO A 99 1.77 -17.78 4.86
N ALA A 100 1.43 -16.53 4.56
CA ALA A 100 2.06 -15.79 3.48
C ALA A 100 3.54 -15.49 3.79
N LEU A 101 3.87 -15.18 5.04
CA LEU A 101 5.25 -14.97 5.48
C LEU A 101 6.09 -16.24 5.40
N LEU A 102 5.54 -17.39 5.79
CA LEU A 102 6.23 -18.69 5.68
C LEU A 102 6.46 -19.07 4.20
N ALA A 103 5.44 -18.91 3.36
CA ALA A 103 5.53 -19.14 1.92
C ALA A 103 6.61 -18.25 1.27
N TRP A 104 6.67 -16.98 1.67
CA TRP A 104 7.68 -16.05 1.19
C TRP A 104 9.08 -16.38 1.71
N ALA A 105 9.22 -16.68 3.00
CA ALA A 105 10.49 -17.11 3.56
C ALA A 105 11.00 -18.37 2.86
N ALA A 106 10.12 -19.33 2.54
CA ALA A 106 10.45 -20.53 1.77
C ALA A 106 10.92 -20.20 0.34
N ALA A 107 10.25 -19.26 -0.34
CA ALA A 107 10.65 -18.83 -1.69
C ALA A 107 12.03 -18.13 -1.70
N VAL A 108 12.27 -17.22 -0.74
CA VAL A 108 13.58 -16.56 -0.59
C VAL A 108 14.64 -17.59 -0.22
N ALA A 109 14.34 -18.48 0.72
CA ALA A 109 15.25 -19.56 1.09
C ALA A 109 15.64 -20.41 -0.12
N GLY A 110 14.69 -20.69 -1.02
CA GLY A 110 14.90 -21.37 -2.30
C GLY A 110 15.98 -20.79 -3.20
N VAL A 111 16.15 -19.46 -3.17
CA VAL A 111 17.14 -18.77 -4.02
C VAL A 111 18.53 -18.71 -3.37
N TRP A 112 18.58 -18.66 -2.04
CA TRP A 112 19.81 -18.38 -1.30
C TRP A 112 20.44 -19.62 -0.64
N LEU A 113 19.68 -20.68 -0.35
CA LEU A 113 20.20 -21.87 0.31
C LEU A 113 20.68 -22.93 -0.70
N PRO A 114 21.77 -23.66 -0.36
CA PRO A 114 22.20 -24.82 -1.13
C PRO A 114 21.22 -25.99 -0.98
N LEU A 115 21.20 -26.88 -1.97
CA LEU A 115 20.32 -28.06 -2.03
C LEU A 115 20.20 -28.88 -0.72
N PRO A 116 21.29 -29.23 0.01
CA PRO A 116 21.16 -29.99 1.25
C PRO A 116 20.40 -29.22 2.34
N ALA A 117 20.60 -27.91 2.43
CA ALA A 117 19.89 -27.09 3.40
C ALA A 117 18.41 -26.88 3.02
N LEU A 118 18.09 -26.84 1.72
CA LEU A 118 16.71 -26.89 1.24
C LEU A 118 16.02 -28.21 1.58
N GLY A 119 16.74 -29.34 1.47
CA GLY A 119 16.22 -30.64 1.89
C GLY A 119 15.83 -30.68 3.38
N VAL A 120 16.68 -30.12 4.25
CA VAL A 120 16.38 -30.00 5.70
C VAL A 120 15.18 -29.08 5.95
N LEU A 121 15.08 -27.95 5.23
CA LEU A 121 13.96 -27.03 5.35
C LEU A 121 12.63 -27.71 4.94
N ILE A 122 12.62 -28.42 3.82
CA ILE A 122 11.43 -29.16 3.34
C ILE A 122 11.01 -30.21 4.36
N ALA A 123 11.96 -31.02 4.86
CA ALA A 123 11.69 -32.04 5.87
C ALA A 123 11.12 -31.42 7.16
N GLY A 124 11.69 -30.31 7.61
CA GLY A 124 11.20 -29.56 8.78
C GLY A 124 9.78 -29.02 8.60
N LEU A 125 9.47 -28.46 7.43
CA LEU A 125 8.12 -27.98 7.10
C LEU A 125 7.10 -29.13 7.05
N LEU A 126 7.45 -30.27 6.44
CA LEU A 126 6.58 -31.45 6.40
C LEU A 126 6.34 -32.02 7.80
N LEU A 127 7.37 -32.12 8.64
CA LEU A 127 7.23 -32.55 10.04
C LEU A 127 6.34 -31.59 10.83
N ALA A 128 6.50 -30.28 10.65
CA ALA A 128 5.64 -29.28 11.28
C ALA A 128 4.17 -29.41 10.83
N ALA A 129 3.92 -29.68 9.55
CA ALA A 129 2.58 -29.93 9.03
C ALA A 129 1.94 -31.17 9.65
N VAL A 130 2.68 -32.27 9.74
CA VAL A 130 2.23 -33.53 10.38
C VAL A 130 1.94 -33.31 11.87
N ALA A 131 2.84 -32.64 12.60
CA ALA A 131 2.63 -32.30 14.01
C ALA A 131 1.38 -31.43 14.23
N LEU A 132 1.12 -30.47 13.34
CA LEU A 132 -0.06 -29.62 13.42
C LEU A 132 -1.35 -30.41 13.15
N LEU A 133 -1.36 -31.30 12.15
CA LEU A 133 -2.48 -32.19 11.86
C LEU A 133 -2.76 -33.16 13.02
N ALA A 134 -1.70 -33.71 13.63
CA ALA A 134 -1.80 -34.56 14.82
C ALA A 134 -2.37 -33.78 16.02
N ALA A 135 -1.92 -32.53 16.25
CA ALA A 135 -2.45 -31.67 17.29
C ALA A 135 -3.94 -31.32 17.08
N ILE A 136 -4.36 -31.08 15.83
CA ILE A 136 -5.77 -30.88 15.46
C ILE A 136 -6.58 -32.14 15.76
N ARG A 137 -6.06 -33.32 15.39
CA ARG A 137 -6.71 -34.62 15.64
C ARG A 137 -6.82 -34.94 17.13
N CYS A 138 -5.76 -34.74 17.92
CA CYS A 138 -5.78 -34.93 19.38
C CYS A 138 -6.74 -33.96 20.07
N ARG A 139 -6.81 -32.69 19.64
CA ARG A 139 -7.81 -31.74 20.15
C ARG A 139 -9.24 -32.14 19.79
N ARG A 140 -9.45 -32.74 18.62
CA ARG A 140 -10.75 -33.29 18.20
C ARG A 140 -11.18 -34.47 19.05
N MET A 141 -10.25 -35.36 19.42
CA MET A 141 -10.54 -36.53 20.26
C MET A 141 -10.73 -36.16 21.75
N ARG A 142 -10.01 -35.15 22.28
CA ARG A 142 -10.12 -34.72 23.69
C ARG A 142 -11.35 -33.87 24.02
N ARG A 143 -12.14 -33.44 23.03
CA ARG A 143 -13.31 -32.56 23.25
C ARG A 143 -14.57 -33.13 22.61
N HIS A 144 -15.17 -34.10 23.29
CA HIS A 144 -16.48 -34.65 22.93
C HIS A 144 -17.68 -33.84 23.45
N GLY A 145 -17.50 -32.65 24.05
CA GLY A 145 -18.63 -31.99 24.74
C GLY A 145 -18.59 -30.48 25.02
N ALA A 146 -17.73 -29.64 24.41
CA ALA A 146 -17.81 -28.19 24.70
C ALA A 146 -17.35 -27.29 23.55
N GLY A 147 -18.27 -26.43 23.08
CA GLY A 147 -18.04 -25.10 22.49
C GLY A 147 -17.34 -24.99 21.14
N LEU A 148 -17.93 -24.21 20.22
CA LEU A 148 -17.35 -23.78 18.94
C LEU A 148 -16.12 -22.87 19.14
N VAL A 149 -14.95 -23.45 19.46
CA VAL A 149 -13.66 -22.75 19.36
C VAL A 149 -13.34 -22.49 17.88
N PRO A 150 -12.73 -21.35 17.48
CA PRO A 150 -12.62 -20.97 16.07
C PRO A 150 -11.68 -21.90 15.28
N ARG A 151 -12.28 -22.92 14.68
CA ARG A 151 -11.70 -24.03 13.89
C ARG A 151 -10.82 -23.62 12.70
N SER A 152 -10.82 -22.34 12.33
CA SER A 152 -10.26 -21.85 11.07
C SER A 152 -8.78 -21.44 11.14
N PHE A 153 -8.20 -21.13 12.30
CA PHE A 153 -6.80 -20.66 12.35
C PHE A 153 -5.77 -21.80 12.25
N LEU A 154 -5.94 -22.87 13.03
CA LEU A 154 -5.01 -24.02 12.99
C LEU A 154 -5.08 -24.77 11.65
N THR A 155 -6.26 -24.85 11.05
CA THR A 155 -6.45 -25.48 9.73
C THR A 155 -5.84 -24.63 8.61
N THR A 156 -6.01 -23.30 8.64
CA THR A 156 -5.36 -22.40 7.68
C THR A 156 -3.84 -22.40 7.84
N LEU A 157 -3.33 -22.45 9.07
CA LEU A 157 -1.90 -22.60 9.33
C LEU A 157 -1.36 -23.94 8.81
N GLY A 158 -2.11 -25.05 8.97
CA GLY A 158 -1.70 -26.36 8.45
C GLY A 158 -1.62 -26.40 6.92
N ILE A 159 -2.65 -25.90 6.24
CA ILE A 159 -2.66 -25.77 4.78
C ILE A 159 -1.47 -24.91 4.33
N ALA A 160 -1.19 -23.84 5.04
CA ALA A 160 -0.09 -22.95 4.70
C ALA A 160 1.29 -23.56 4.82
N VAL A 161 1.53 -24.39 5.84
CA VAL A 161 2.82 -25.09 5.97
C VAL A 161 2.99 -26.08 4.80
N VAL A 162 1.93 -26.76 4.39
CA VAL A 162 1.96 -27.64 3.20
C VAL A 162 2.24 -26.84 1.92
N LEU A 163 1.57 -25.70 1.73
CA LEU A 163 1.83 -24.82 0.57
C LEU A 163 3.27 -24.25 0.61
N SER A 164 3.77 -23.90 1.79
CA SER A 164 5.17 -23.44 1.95
C SER A 164 6.16 -24.53 1.61
N ALA A 165 5.89 -25.79 1.99
CA ALA A 165 6.70 -26.94 1.59
C ALA A 165 6.66 -27.15 0.08
N ALA A 166 5.49 -27.01 -0.57
CA ALA A 166 5.39 -27.10 -2.02
C ALA A 166 6.19 -26.00 -2.75
N ILE A 167 6.15 -24.76 -2.24
CA ILE A 167 6.96 -23.65 -2.77
C ILE A 167 8.46 -23.93 -2.57
N ALA A 168 8.86 -24.42 -1.38
CA ALA A 168 10.25 -24.80 -1.12
C ALA A 168 10.72 -25.93 -2.05
N SER A 169 9.89 -26.95 -2.29
CA SER A 169 10.17 -28.03 -3.23
C SER A 169 10.28 -27.54 -4.67
N HIS A 170 9.38 -26.67 -5.11
CA HIS A 170 9.46 -26.08 -6.45
C HIS A 170 10.73 -25.21 -6.60
N SER A 171 11.09 -24.45 -5.57
CA SER A 171 12.34 -23.69 -5.54
C SER A 171 13.57 -24.60 -5.56
N ALA A 172 13.53 -25.75 -4.88
CA ALA A 172 14.61 -26.73 -4.90
C ALA A 172 14.78 -27.38 -6.27
N ILE A 173 13.69 -27.63 -7.01
CA ILE A 173 13.73 -28.10 -8.41
C ILE A 173 14.35 -27.02 -9.32
N ALA A 174 13.96 -25.75 -9.14
CA ALA A 174 14.56 -24.65 -9.89
C ALA A 174 16.06 -24.46 -9.54
N ALA A 175 16.42 -24.61 -8.26
CA ALA A 175 17.80 -24.52 -7.79
C ALA A 175 18.65 -25.69 -8.27
N SER A 176 18.11 -26.91 -8.34
CA SER A 176 18.85 -28.07 -8.86
C SER A 176 19.13 -27.91 -10.35
N GLN A 177 18.17 -27.40 -11.14
CA GLN A 177 18.41 -27.07 -12.55
C GLN A 177 19.49 -26.00 -12.76
N LYS A 178 19.72 -25.13 -11.77
CA LYS A 178 20.74 -24.07 -11.80
C LYS A 178 22.13 -24.56 -11.39
N HIS A 179 22.22 -25.44 -10.40
CA HIS A 179 23.49 -25.84 -9.79
C HIS A 179 23.98 -27.21 -10.27
N ASP A 180 23.08 -28.10 -10.67
CA ASP A 180 23.40 -29.46 -11.10
C ASP A 180 22.94 -29.69 -12.55
N GLY A 181 23.85 -30.21 -13.37
CA GLY A 181 23.55 -30.66 -14.73
C GLY A 181 24.42 -30.02 -15.81
N PRO A 182 24.28 -30.49 -17.06
CA PRO A 182 25.17 -30.14 -18.16
C PRO A 182 25.18 -28.64 -18.51
N VAL A 183 24.12 -27.91 -18.15
CA VAL A 183 24.06 -26.44 -18.28
C VAL A 183 24.93 -25.76 -17.21
N ALA A 184 24.86 -26.20 -15.96
CA ALA A 184 25.65 -25.65 -14.86
C ALA A 184 27.16 -25.89 -15.08
N ASP A 185 27.52 -27.05 -15.64
CA ASP A 185 28.88 -27.36 -16.06
C ASP A 185 29.37 -26.40 -17.16
N ALA A 186 28.53 -26.17 -18.19
CA ALA A 186 28.85 -25.23 -19.27
C ALA A 186 28.98 -23.77 -18.78
N VAL A 187 28.15 -23.35 -17.80
CA VAL A 187 28.21 -22.04 -17.13
C VAL A 187 29.52 -21.89 -16.36
N THR A 188 29.86 -22.89 -15.55
CA THR A 188 31.06 -22.88 -14.70
C THR A 188 32.34 -22.89 -15.53
N ALA A 189 32.35 -23.68 -16.60
CA ALA A 189 33.45 -23.75 -17.56
C ALA A 189 33.59 -22.50 -18.45
N ARG A 190 32.64 -21.55 -18.37
CA ARG A 190 32.58 -20.34 -19.21
C ARG A 190 32.66 -20.64 -20.72
N SER A 191 32.01 -21.73 -21.13
CA SER A 191 32.12 -22.26 -22.49
C SER A 191 31.53 -21.29 -23.52
N ALA A 192 32.11 -21.27 -24.72
CA ALA A 192 31.46 -20.68 -25.89
C ALA A 192 30.36 -21.65 -26.36
N VAL A 193 29.13 -21.15 -26.40
CA VAL A 193 27.95 -21.98 -26.68
C VAL A 193 27.08 -21.35 -27.76
N VAL A 194 26.40 -22.20 -28.53
CA VAL A 194 25.29 -21.78 -29.39
C VAL A 194 24.01 -22.02 -28.61
N VAL A 195 23.23 -20.97 -28.39
CA VAL A 195 21.98 -21.04 -27.63
C VAL A 195 20.83 -20.79 -28.58
N GLU A 196 19.85 -21.69 -28.54
CA GLU A 196 18.52 -21.46 -29.07
C GLU A 196 17.60 -21.14 -27.90
N ALA A 197 17.03 -19.94 -27.91
CA ALA A 197 16.25 -19.41 -26.81
C ALA A 197 14.97 -18.74 -27.29
N GLU A 198 13.94 -18.81 -26.45
CA GLU A 198 12.71 -18.05 -26.58
C GLU A 198 12.79 -16.83 -25.67
N ILE A 199 12.50 -15.65 -26.21
CA ILE A 199 12.63 -14.39 -25.47
C ILE A 199 11.48 -14.26 -24.48
N ALA A 200 11.80 -14.12 -23.20
CA ALA A 200 10.82 -14.09 -22.12
C ALA A 200 10.45 -12.65 -21.70
N GLY A 201 11.39 -11.70 -21.82
CA GLY A 201 11.22 -10.32 -21.36
C GLY A 201 11.47 -9.28 -22.45
N THR A 202 11.09 -8.03 -22.18
CA THR A 202 11.44 -6.89 -23.04
C THR A 202 12.92 -6.51 -22.86
N PRO A 203 13.60 -6.11 -23.95
CA PRO A 203 14.99 -5.72 -23.89
C PRO A 203 15.18 -4.48 -23.02
N ARG A 204 16.16 -4.52 -22.11
CA ARG A 204 16.53 -3.41 -21.22
C ARG A 204 17.93 -2.94 -21.51
N GLN A 205 18.10 -1.64 -21.71
CA GLN A 205 19.42 -1.05 -21.89
C GLN A 205 20.21 -1.11 -20.58
N LEU A 206 21.42 -1.67 -20.63
CA LEU A 206 22.36 -1.69 -19.53
C LEU A 206 23.22 -0.41 -19.57
N LYS A 207 22.91 0.54 -18.68
CA LYS A 207 23.76 1.72 -18.47
C LYS A 207 24.94 1.32 -17.55
N ILE A 208 26.10 1.01 -18.13
CA ILE A 208 27.32 0.65 -17.39
C ILE A 208 28.08 1.95 -17.05
N PRO A 209 28.20 2.35 -15.76
CA PRO A 209 28.91 3.57 -15.40
C PRO A 209 30.41 3.48 -15.74
N GLY A 210 30.98 4.53 -16.32
CA GLY A 210 32.44 4.69 -16.48
C GLY A 210 33.08 3.97 -17.66
N ARG A 211 32.31 3.33 -18.55
CA ARG A 211 32.82 2.76 -19.81
C ARG A 211 32.04 3.36 -20.98
N GLY A 212 32.69 4.22 -21.76
CA GLY A 212 32.14 4.80 -23.00
C GLY A 212 32.03 3.78 -24.13
N GLY A 213 31.45 2.61 -23.86
CA GLY A 213 31.37 1.49 -24.80
C GLY A 213 29.93 1.08 -25.06
N SER A 214 29.52 1.22 -26.33
CA SER A 214 28.38 0.61 -27.05
C SER A 214 27.13 0.29 -26.22
N ASP A 215 25.98 0.84 -26.58
CA ASP A 215 24.67 0.47 -26.01
C ASP A 215 24.51 -1.05 -25.96
N ARG A 216 24.53 -1.59 -24.73
CA ARG A 216 24.30 -3.01 -24.48
C ARG A 216 22.88 -3.21 -24.01
N TRP A 217 22.23 -4.21 -24.57
CA TRP A 217 20.87 -4.58 -24.21
C TRP A 217 20.90 -5.94 -23.51
N ALA A 218 20.19 -6.03 -22.39
CA ALA A 218 19.95 -7.24 -21.64
C ALA A 218 18.52 -7.71 -21.85
N VAL A 219 18.36 -8.99 -22.18
CA VAL A 219 17.05 -9.59 -22.43
C VAL A 219 16.98 -10.92 -21.68
N GLU A 220 15.90 -11.12 -20.92
CA GLU A 220 15.64 -12.42 -20.30
C GLU A 220 15.11 -13.39 -21.37
N ALA A 221 15.68 -14.57 -21.42
CA ALA A 221 15.30 -15.61 -22.38
C ALA A 221 15.31 -17.00 -21.74
N THR A 222 14.44 -17.87 -22.21
CA THR A 222 14.44 -19.29 -21.84
C THR A 222 15.15 -20.05 -22.94
N ALA A 223 16.37 -20.52 -22.66
CA ALA A 223 17.07 -21.43 -23.55
C ALA A 223 16.35 -22.77 -23.52
N TYR A 224 15.99 -23.31 -24.69
CA TYR A 224 15.42 -24.66 -24.84
C TYR A 224 16.47 -25.66 -25.38
N ALA A 225 17.51 -25.14 -26.04
CA ALA A 225 18.66 -25.91 -26.50
C ALA A 225 19.96 -25.12 -26.36
N ILE A 226 20.97 -25.75 -25.79
CA ILE A 226 22.33 -25.23 -25.63
C ILE A 226 23.28 -26.23 -26.27
N ILE A 227 24.02 -25.79 -27.29
CA ILE A 227 25.03 -26.61 -27.96
C ILE A 227 26.39 -26.19 -27.40
N ALA A 228 27.03 -27.10 -26.67
CA ALA A 228 28.33 -26.89 -26.04
C ALA A 228 29.22 -28.11 -26.31
N ASN A 229 30.49 -27.89 -26.72
CA ASN A 229 31.48 -28.96 -26.92
C ASN A 229 30.99 -30.14 -27.79
N GLY A 230 30.16 -29.87 -28.81
CA GLY A 230 29.61 -30.90 -29.70
C GLY A 230 28.39 -31.66 -29.16
N GLY A 231 27.96 -31.41 -27.92
CA GLY A 231 26.76 -31.98 -27.31
C GLY A 231 25.56 -31.03 -27.37
N LEU A 232 24.37 -31.58 -27.66
CA LEU A 232 23.10 -30.86 -27.56
C LEU A 232 22.50 -31.06 -26.16
N ILE A 233 22.40 -29.98 -25.40
CA ILE A 233 21.78 -29.96 -24.08
C ILE A 233 20.38 -29.38 -24.23
N ARG A 234 19.35 -30.20 -23.98
CA ARG A 234 17.96 -29.73 -23.91
C ARG A 234 17.62 -29.40 -22.46
N SER A 235 17.25 -28.17 -22.20
CA SER A 235 16.91 -27.65 -20.87
C SER A 235 15.98 -26.46 -21.05
N ASP A 236 15.16 -26.10 -20.06
CA ASP A 236 14.36 -24.87 -20.05
C ASP A 236 15.04 -23.80 -19.18
N ALA A 237 16.36 -23.61 -19.38
CA ALA A 237 17.17 -22.76 -18.52
C ALA A 237 16.91 -21.27 -18.79
N ARG A 238 16.55 -20.50 -17.75
CA ARG A 238 16.42 -19.04 -17.84
C ARG A 238 17.81 -18.40 -17.89
N LEU A 239 18.13 -17.71 -18.98
CA LEU A 239 19.39 -17.00 -19.20
C LEU A 239 19.16 -15.49 -19.39
N LEU A 240 20.12 -14.68 -18.96
CA LEU A 240 20.20 -13.27 -19.33
C LEU A 240 21.09 -13.11 -20.55
N LEU A 241 20.51 -12.77 -21.69
CA LEU A 241 21.24 -12.52 -22.93
C LEU A 241 21.67 -11.06 -22.94
N VAL A 242 22.98 -10.79 -23.07
CA VAL A 242 23.54 -9.45 -23.13
C VAL A 242 24.25 -9.28 -24.46
N GLY A 243 23.74 -8.39 -25.31
CA GLY A 243 24.25 -8.15 -26.66
C GLY A 243 24.33 -6.67 -27.05
N GLY A 244 24.67 -6.41 -28.31
CA GLY A 244 24.79 -5.06 -28.90
C GLY A 244 23.45 -4.44 -29.30
N GLY A 245 23.48 -3.40 -30.15
CA GLY A 245 22.30 -2.61 -30.53
C GLY A 245 21.16 -3.40 -31.17
N ASP A 246 21.45 -4.45 -31.94
CA ASP A 246 20.42 -5.25 -32.63
C ASP A 246 19.47 -6.00 -31.67
N TRP A 247 19.89 -6.18 -30.42
CA TRP A 247 19.08 -6.77 -29.36
C TRP A 247 17.94 -5.86 -28.88
N GLN A 248 17.96 -4.57 -29.24
CA GLN A 248 16.86 -3.62 -28.95
C GLN A 248 15.53 -4.02 -29.62
N HIS A 249 15.60 -4.66 -30.78
CA HIS A 249 14.41 -4.93 -31.61
C HIS A 249 13.74 -6.27 -31.31
N VAL A 250 14.27 -7.02 -30.35
CA VAL A 250 13.82 -8.36 -30.02
C VAL A 250 12.52 -8.30 -29.22
N VAL A 251 11.55 -9.14 -29.59
CA VAL A 251 10.20 -9.13 -29.00
C VAL A 251 9.99 -10.37 -28.11
N PRO A 252 9.30 -10.25 -26.95
CA PRO A 252 8.87 -11.41 -26.17
C PRO A 252 8.11 -12.45 -27.02
N GLY A 253 8.45 -13.74 -26.83
CA GLY A 253 7.91 -14.88 -27.59
C GLY A 253 8.68 -15.22 -28.87
N GLN A 254 9.64 -14.39 -29.30
CA GLN A 254 10.48 -14.68 -30.46
C GLN A 254 11.48 -15.79 -30.14
N ARG A 255 11.65 -16.73 -31.07
CA ARG A 255 12.68 -17.77 -30.98
C ARG A 255 13.91 -17.34 -31.77
N ILE A 256 15.01 -17.20 -31.06
CA ILE A 256 16.28 -16.74 -31.61
C ILE A 256 17.36 -17.78 -31.41
N ARG A 257 18.36 -17.73 -32.30
CA ARG A 257 19.62 -18.43 -32.18
C ARG A 257 20.73 -17.40 -32.09
N THR A 258 21.59 -17.54 -31.10
CA THR A 258 22.77 -16.69 -30.94
C THR A 258 23.95 -17.52 -30.44
N THR A 259 25.16 -17.00 -30.64
CA THR A 259 26.38 -17.56 -30.07
C THR A 259 26.97 -16.59 -29.07
N GLY A 260 27.51 -17.12 -27.97
CA GLY A 260 28.06 -16.29 -26.91
C GLY A 260 28.84 -17.08 -25.88
N LYS A 261 29.44 -16.35 -24.94
CA LYS A 261 30.10 -16.97 -23.77
C LYS A 261 29.14 -16.98 -22.60
N LEU A 262 28.91 -18.16 -22.04
CA LEU A 262 28.10 -18.34 -20.86
C LEU A 262 28.91 -17.93 -19.62
N ARG A 263 28.30 -17.18 -18.71
CA ARG A 263 28.90 -16.77 -17.43
C ARG A 263 27.96 -17.09 -16.28
N PRO A 264 28.49 -17.38 -15.08
CA PRO A 264 27.67 -17.50 -13.90
C PRO A 264 26.91 -16.19 -13.66
N ALA A 265 25.63 -16.30 -13.28
CA ALA A 265 24.83 -15.16 -12.86
C ALA A 265 25.33 -14.64 -11.50
N ASP A 266 25.22 -13.34 -11.25
CA ASP A 266 25.61 -12.75 -9.96
C ASP A 266 24.73 -13.30 -8.82
N HIS A 267 25.28 -13.31 -7.60
CA HIS A 267 24.55 -13.77 -6.41
C HIS A 267 23.21 -13.03 -6.25
N GLY A 268 22.12 -13.80 -6.11
CA GLY A 268 20.76 -13.26 -5.95
C GLY A 268 19.95 -13.09 -7.24
N GLN A 269 20.52 -13.36 -8.41
CA GLN A 269 19.74 -13.40 -9.67
C GLN A 269 19.04 -14.76 -9.86
N THR A 270 17.80 -14.72 -10.33
CA THR A 270 16.96 -15.92 -10.58
C THR A 270 17.35 -16.70 -11.84
N GLN A 271 18.20 -16.11 -12.69
CA GLN A 271 18.67 -16.74 -13.92
C GLN A 271 19.77 -17.78 -13.63
N ALA A 272 19.87 -18.79 -14.49
CA ALA A 272 20.89 -19.84 -14.43
C ALA A 272 22.29 -19.31 -14.82
N GLY A 273 22.34 -18.31 -15.70
CA GLY A 273 23.57 -17.68 -16.14
C GLY A 273 23.33 -16.50 -17.07
N THR A 274 24.39 -15.75 -17.35
CA THR A 274 24.38 -14.62 -18.29
C THR A 274 25.14 -15.03 -19.55
N LEU A 275 24.50 -15.00 -20.71
CA LEU A 275 25.15 -15.17 -21.99
C LEU A 275 25.59 -13.80 -22.53
N SER A 276 26.89 -13.58 -22.65
CA SER A 276 27.39 -12.45 -23.44
C SER A 276 27.36 -12.84 -24.93
N ALA A 277 26.37 -12.34 -25.66
CA ALA A 277 26.19 -12.62 -27.07
C ALA A 277 27.30 -11.97 -27.91
N THR A 278 27.93 -12.78 -28.77
CA THR A 278 28.93 -12.34 -29.75
C THR A 278 28.30 -12.07 -31.11
N THR A 279 27.12 -12.63 -31.36
CA THR A 279 26.39 -12.54 -32.63
C THR A 279 25.01 -11.95 -32.41
N ASP A 280 24.52 -11.29 -33.46
CA ASP A 280 23.20 -10.72 -33.50
C ASP A 280 22.12 -11.82 -33.47
N PRO A 281 20.91 -11.49 -32.97
CA PRO A 281 19.85 -12.49 -32.81
C PRO A 281 19.36 -12.96 -34.19
N ALA A 282 19.72 -14.18 -34.58
CA ALA A 282 19.17 -14.82 -35.77
C ALA A 282 17.81 -15.44 -35.45
N THR A 283 16.74 -15.00 -36.11
CA THR A 283 15.40 -15.52 -35.86
C THR A 283 15.24 -16.91 -36.49
N THR A 284 14.95 -17.93 -35.68
CA THR A 284 14.93 -19.34 -36.13
C THR A 284 13.53 -19.82 -36.52
N ALA A 285 12.48 -19.17 -36.01
CA ALA A 285 11.09 -19.48 -36.36
C ALA A 285 10.31 -18.18 -36.57
N ALA A 286 9.48 -18.14 -37.62
CA ALA A 286 8.55 -17.05 -37.84
C ALA A 286 7.61 -16.94 -36.62
N THR A 287 7.43 -15.73 -36.13
CA THR A 287 6.51 -15.42 -35.03
C THR A 287 5.09 -15.84 -35.41
N THR A 288 4.40 -16.55 -34.51
CA THR A 288 2.98 -16.90 -34.76
C THR A 288 2.13 -15.62 -34.70
N ALA A 289 1.06 -15.52 -35.51
CA ALA A 289 0.25 -14.30 -35.64
C ALA A 289 -0.27 -13.73 -34.30
N TRP A 290 -0.52 -14.59 -33.29
CA TRP A 290 -0.92 -14.16 -31.95
C TRP A 290 0.20 -13.53 -31.11
N GLN A 291 1.47 -13.81 -31.44
CA GLN A 291 2.65 -13.20 -30.81
C GLN A 291 3.01 -11.86 -31.47
N GLU A 292 2.80 -11.70 -32.78
CA GLU A 292 3.02 -10.43 -33.47
C GLU A 292 1.94 -9.39 -33.18
N GLY A 293 0.68 -9.81 -33.05
CA GLY A 293 -0.48 -8.92 -32.89
C GLY A 293 -0.31 -7.85 -31.80
N PRO A 294 0.00 -8.21 -30.54
CA PRO A 294 0.24 -7.23 -29.48
C PRO A 294 1.40 -6.28 -29.80
N GLY A 295 2.54 -6.78 -30.28
CA GLY A 295 3.70 -5.96 -30.63
C GLY A 295 3.41 -4.98 -31.77
N ALA A 296 2.68 -5.44 -32.80
CA ALA A 296 2.24 -4.62 -33.90
C ALA A 296 1.26 -3.52 -33.45
N LEU A 297 0.33 -3.83 -32.53
CA LEU A 297 -0.57 -2.84 -31.94
C LEU A 297 0.19 -1.76 -31.15
N ARG A 298 1.21 -2.15 -30.36
CA ARG A 298 2.03 -1.17 -29.62
C ARG A 298 2.81 -0.26 -30.57
N ARG A 299 3.48 -0.83 -31.58
CA ARG A 299 4.22 -0.06 -32.58
C ARG A 299 3.30 0.87 -33.38
N GLY A 300 2.14 0.36 -33.80
CA GLY A 300 1.12 1.16 -34.50
C GLY A 300 0.59 2.30 -33.64
N PHE A 301 0.32 2.06 -32.36
CA PHE A 301 -0.09 3.11 -31.42
C PHE A 301 1.02 4.15 -31.16
N ALA A 302 2.28 3.71 -30.98
CA ALA A 302 3.42 4.59 -30.79
C ALA A 302 3.67 5.47 -32.02
N ALA A 303 3.62 4.89 -33.23
CA ALA A 303 3.69 5.64 -34.49
C ALA A 303 2.54 6.65 -34.62
N ALA A 304 1.32 6.23 -34.29
CA ALA A 304 0.16 7.11 -34.29
C ALA A 304 0.21 8.19 -33.19
N ALA A 305 1.09 8.10 -32.19
CA ALA A 305 1.28 9.11 -31.15
C ALA A 305 2.35 10.15 -31.50
N GLU A 306 3.10 9.96 -32.60
CA GLU A 306 4.21 10.86 -32.96
C GLU A 306 3.79 12.31 -33.22
N TRP A 307 2.59 12.50 -33.78
CA TRP A 307 2.05 13.84 -34.09
C TRP A 307 1.75 14.69 -32.85
N ILE A 308 1.61 14.09 -31.66
CA ILE A 308 1.32 14.80 -30.40
C ILE A 308 2.53 15.66 -30.00
N GLY A 309 3.75 15.21 -30.32
CA GLY A 309 4.99 15.94 -30.04
C GLY A 309 5.36 16.05 -28.56
N GLY A 310 6.52 16.67 -28.30
CA GLY A 310 7.04 16.95 -26.96
C GLY A 310 7.23 15.71 -26.07
N ASP A 311 7.15 15.91 -24.75
CA ASP A 311 7.29 14.87 -23.73
C ASP A 311 6.20 13.78 -23.82
N ALA A 312 5.01 14.14 -24.32
CA ALA A 312 3.88 13.21 -24.44
C ALA A 312 4.11 12.12 -25.47
N ARG A 313 4.93 12.38 -26.52
CA ARG A 313 5.29 11.38 -27.54
C ARG A 313 5.88 10.11 -26.93
N GLY A 314 6.74 10.27 -25.93
CA GLY A 314 7.38 9.15 -25.24
C GLY A 314 6.57 8.61 -24.07
N LEU A 315 5.93 9.52 -23.32
CA LEU A 315 5.24 9.15 -22.09
C LEU A 315 3.89 8.45 -22.34
N LEU A 316 3.14 8.83 -23.37
CA LEU A 316 1.83 8.24 -23.67
C LEU A 316 1.92 6.74 -24.04
N PRO A 317 2.80 6.30 -24.97
CA PRO A 317 2.99 4.89 -25.24
C PRO A 317 3.45 4.10 -24.00
N GLY A 318 4.33 4.67 -23.17
CA GLY A 318 4.78 4.05 -21.92
C GLY A 318 3.64 3.83 -20.93
N MET A 319 2.79 4.86 -20.72
CA MET A 319 1.65 4.79 -19.79
C MET A 319 0.56 3.81 -20.22
N VAL A 320 0.33 3.67 -21.53
CA VAL A 320 -0.78 2.89 -22.10
C VAL A 320 -0.34 1.47 -22.47
N THR A 321 0.77 1.34 -23.18
CA THR A 321 1.23 0.08 -23.77
C THR A 321 2.42 -0.55 -23.05
N GLY A 322 3.06 0.19 -22.14
CA GLY A 322 4.26 -0.25 -21.42
C GLY A 322 5.56 -0.04 -22.20
N ASP A 323 5.50 0.51 -23.41
CA ASP A 323 6.68 0.78 -24.22
C ASP A 323 7.36 2.10 -23.79
N THR A 324 8.44 1.98 -23.02
CA THR A 324 9.24 3.12 -22.56
C THR A 324 10.38 3.49 -23.51
N SER A 325 10.49 2.85 -24.68
CA SER A 325 11.63 3.03 -25.59
C SER A 325 11.73 4.45 -26.16
N TYR A 326 10.62 5.16 -26.20
CA TYR A 326 10.52 6.53 -26.72
C TYR A 326 10.58 7.60 -25.64
N LEU A 327 10.78 7.23 -24.36
CA LEU A 327 10.82 8.17 -23.25
C LEU A 327 12.15 8.94 -23.25
N ASP A 328 12.07 10.27 -23.29
CA ASP A 328 13.25 11.14 -23.19
C ASP A 328 14.00 10.92 -21.86
N ASP A 329 15.32 10.86 -21.92
CA ASP A 329 16.18 10.59 -20.77
C ASP A 329 16.09 11.69 -19.70
N GLN A 330 15.93 12.95 -20.10
CA GLN A 330 15.76 14.05 -19.15
C GLN A 330 14.41 13.94 -18.43
N LEU A 331 13.34 13.64 -19.17
CA LEU A 331 12.03 13.39 -18.57
C LEU A 331 12.06 12.17 -17.64
N GLY A 332 12.72 11.09 -18.04
CA GLY A 332 12.93 9.91 -17.19
C GLY A 332 13.65 10.24 -15.88
N SER A 333 14.69 11.08 -15.94
CA SER A 333 15.39 11.59 -14.75
C SER A 333 14.47 12.46 -13.88
N ALA A 334 13.74 13.41 -14.47
CA ALA A 334 12.80 14.26 -13.75
C ALA A 334 11.73 13.43 -13.02
N MET A 335 11.12 12.46 -13.70
CA MET A 335 10.15 11.50 -13.13
C MET A 335 10.77 10.70 -11.98
N LYS A 336 12.05 10.32 -12.08
CA LYS A 336 12.78 9.63 -11.00
C LYS A 336 13.03 10.54 -9.79
N THR A 337 13.42 11.80 -10.03
CA THR A 337 13.65 12.82 -9.00
C THR A 337 12.41 13.09 -8.17
N VAL A 338 11.23 13.13 -8.78
CA VAL A 338 9.94 13.40 -8.10
C VAL A 338 9.14 12.14 -7.76
N GLY A 339 9.75 10.94 -7.85
CA GLY A 339 9.11 9.69 -7.43
C GLY A 339 7.92 9.24 -8.29
N MET A 340 7.84 9.69 -9.54
CA MET A 340 6.77 9.37 -10.50
C MET A 340 7.15 8.27 -11.52
N THR A 341 8.29 7.58 -11.35
CA THR A 341 8.72 6.48 -12.24
C THR A 341 7.69 5.36 -12.38
N HIS A 342 6.84 5.13 -11.38
CA HIS A 342 5.76 4.14 -11.48
C HIS A 342 4.66 4.53 -12.48
N LEU A 343 4.66 5.77 -12.97
CA LEU A 343 3.76 6.26 -14.02
C LEU A 343 4.38 6.18 -15.42
N THR A 344 5.68 5.95 -15.57
CA THR A 344 6.30 5.90 -16.92
C THR A 344 5.98 4.61 -17.66
N ALA A 345 5.58 3.56 -16.95
CA ALA A 345 5.21 2.26 -17.49
C ALA A 345 3.86 1.81 -16.92
N VAL A 346 3.32 0.71 -17.47
CA VAL A 346 2.05 0.16 -17.01
C VAL A 346 2.19 -0.39 -15.59
N SER A 347 1.44 0.19 -14.66
CA SER A 347 1.44 -0.18 -13.25
C SER A 347 0.13 -0.85 -12.81
N GLY A 348 0.09 -1.32 -11.55
CA GLY A 348 -1.12 -1.92 -10.99
C GLY A 348 -2.30 -0.94 -10.82
N ALA A 349 -2.01 0.37 -10.72
CA ALA A 349 -3.04 1.40 -10.74
C ALA A 349 -3.75 1.44 -12.09
N ASN A 350 -3.02 1.30 -13.20
CA ASN A 350 -3.59 1.22 -14.55
C ASN A 350 -4.50 0.00 -14.70
N CYS A 351 -4.05 -1.17 -14.21
CA CYS A 351 -4.87 -2.39 -14.18
C CYS A 351 -6.17 -2.19 -13.38
N SER A 352 -6.09 -1.51 -12.24
CA SER A 352 -7.25 -1.25 -11.37
C SER A 352 -8.22 -0.25 -12.00
N LEU A 353 -7.72 0.78 -12.70
CA LEU A 353 -8.53 1.74 -13.46
C LEU A 353 -9.26 1.07 -14.62
N ILE A 354 -8.57 0.22 -15.39
CA ILE A 354 -9.16 -0.54 -16.50
C ILE A 354 -10.21 -1.51 -15.97
N LEU A 355 -9.89 -2.27 -14.93
CA LEU A 355 -10.86 -3.19 -14.34
C LEU A 355 -12.09 -2.44 -13.79
N GLY A 356 -11.88 -1.33 -13.10
CA GLY A 356 -12.96 -0.49 -12.56
C GLY A 356 -13.85 0.12 -13.65
N THR A 357 -13.27 0.59 -14.75
CA THR A 357 -14.02 1.15 -15.88
C THR A 357 -14.81 0.08 -16.63
N LEU A 358 -14.21 -1.10 -16.87
CA LEU A 358 -14.93 -2.24 -17.48
C LEU A 358 -16.12 -2.68 -16.62
N LEU A 359 -15.95 -2.74 -15.30
CA LEU A 359 -17.04 -3.07 -14.38
C LEU A 359 -18.14 -2.01 -14.39
N LEU A 360 -17.77 -0.73 -14.42
CA LEU A 360 -18.73 0.37 -14.51
C LEU A 360 -19.50 0.30 -15.83
N ALA A 361 -18.81 0.12 -16.96
CA ALA A 361 -19.43 -0.03 -18.27
C ALA A 361 -20.39 -1.23 -18.32
N ALA A 362 -19.96 -2.40 -17.85
CA ALA A 362 -20.82 -3.59 -17.77
C ALA A 362 -22.07 -3.34 -16.91
N ARG A 363 -21.92 -2.60 -15.80
CA ARG A 363 -23.07 -2.23 -14.94
C ARG A 363 -23.98 -1.18 -15.58
N THR A 364 -23.46 -0.25 -16.38
CA THR A 364 -24.31 0.71 -17.11
C THR A 364 -25.19 0.01 -18.15
N ILE A 365 -24.72 -1.10 -18.73
CA ILE A 365 -25.47 -1.96 -19.65
C ILE A 365 -26.41 -2.93 -18.87
N ARG A 366 -26.50 -2.79 -17.54
CA ARG A 366 -27.35 -3.59 -16.63
C ARG A 366 -27.04 -5.09 -16.63
N LEU A 367 -25.80 -5.50 -16.91
CA LEU A 367 -25.39 -6.90 -16.73
C LEU A 367 -25.49 -7.30 -15.24
N SER A 368 -25.88 -8.56 -15.00
CA SER A 368 -25.84 -9.15 -13.67
C SER A 368 -24.40 -9.31 -13.17
N ARG A 369 -24.22 -9.52 -11.85
CA ARG A 369 -22.89 -9.45 -11.21
C ARG A 369 -21.86 -10.42 -11.79
N ALA A 370 -22.28 -11.62 -12.16
CA ALA A 370 -21.40 -12.66 -12.71
C ALA A 370 -20.90 -12.36 -14.14
N PRO A 371 -21.77 -12.07 -15.14
CA PRO A 371 -21.31 -11.72 -16.48
C PRO A 371 -20.55 -10.39 -16.51
N ALA A 372 -20.91 -9.42 -15.67
CA ALA A 372 -20.12 -8.19 -15.53
C ALA A 372 -18.70 -8.47 -15.02
N ALA A 373 -18.56 -9.40 -14.06
CA ALA A 373 -17.26 -9.81 -13.58
C ALA A 373 -16.46 -10.58 -14.65
N ALA A 374 -17.10 -11.49 -15.39
CA ALA A 374 -16.46 -12.23 -16.47
C ALA A 374 -15.97 -11.31 -17.60
N ALA A 375 -16.78 -10.32 -18.01
CA ALA A 375 -16.40 -9.35 -19.02
C ALA A 375 -15.24 -8.45 -18.58
N ALA A 376 -15.22 -8.05 -17.29
CA ALA A 376 -14.12 -7.25 -16.75
C ALA A 376 -12.82 -8.07 -16.64
N LEU A 377 -12.90 -9.37 -16.30
CA LEU A 377 -11.75 -10.27 -16.30
C LEU A 377 -11.22 -10.53 -17.71
N SER A 378 -12.11 -10.72 -18.69
CA SER A 378 -11.67 -10.94 -20.08
C SER A 378 -11.02 -9.69 -20.65
N GLY A 379 -11.57 -8.50 -20.40
CA GLY A 379 -10.94 -7.24 -20.79
C GLY A 379 -9.60 -7.00 -20.11
N LEU A 380 -9.48 -7.35 -18.82
CA LEU A 380 -8.19 -7.28 -18.11
C LEU A 380 -7.18 -8.28 -18.67
N ALA A 381 -7.58 -9.51 -18.99
CA ALA A 381 -6.71 -10.51 -19.62
C ALA A 381 -6.23 -10.05 -21.00
N LEU A 382 -7.12 -9.43 -21.80
CA LEU A 382 -6.76 -8.84 -23.08
C LEU A 382 -5.77 -7.67 -22.91
N PHE A 383 -5.97 -6.83 -21.90
CA PHE A 383 -5.02 -5.76 -21.57
C PHE A 383 -3.65 -6.30 -21.16
N VAL A 384 -3.60 -7.35 -20.32
CA VAL A 384 -2.35 -8.02 -19.93
C VAL A 384 -1.65 -8.64 -21.13
N LEU A 385 -2.41 -9.26 -22.04
CA LEU A 385 -1.86 -9.80 -23.30
C LEU A 385 -1.32 -8.68 -24.19
N MET A 386 -2.02 -7.54 -24.25
CA MET A 386 -1.62 -6.37 -25.03
C MET A 386 -0.33 -5.75 -24.49
N VAL A 387 -0.19 -5.52 -23.18
CA VAL A 387 0.98 -4.91 -22.51
C VAL A 387 2.14 -5.91 -22.34
N GLY A 388 1.82 -7.20 -22.33
CA GLY A 388 2.78 -8.27 -22.11
C GLY A 388 2.82 -8.70 -20.65
N PRO A 389 3.33 -9.92 -20.39
CA PRO A 389 3.37 -10.52 -19.06
C PRO A 389 4.50 -9.93 -18.20
N ASP A 390 4.38 -8.65 -17.85
CA ASP A 390 5.28 -8.03 -16.87
C ASP A 390 4.92 -8.48 -15.44
N ALA A 391 5.94 -8.75 -14.62
CA ALA A 391 5.76 -9.23 -13.25
C ALA A 391 4.87 -8.31 -12.39
N SER A 392 4.86 -6.99 -12.69
CA SER A 392 3.99 -6.03 -12.00
C SER A 392 2.55 -6.06 -12.47
N VAL A 393 2.33 -6.30 -13.76
CA VAL A 393 1.01 -6.37 -14.39
C VAL A 393 0.30 -7.66 -13.97
N LEU A 394 1.00 -8.80 -13.98
CA LEU A 394 0.47 -10.09 -13.53
C LEU A 394 0.00 -10.06 -12.07
N ARG A 395 0.78 -9.41 -11.19
CA ARG A 395 0.38 -9.18 -9.79
C ARG A 395 -0.93 -8.42 -9.66
N ALA A 396 -1.01 -7.29 -10.35
CA ALA A 396 -2.18 -6.43 -10.29
C ALA A 396 -3.41 -7.12 -10.89
N ALA A 397 -3.22 -7.88 -11.96
CA ALA A 397 -4.28 -8.70 -12.56
C ALA A 397 -4.79 -9.77 -11.61
N LEU A 398 -3.90 -10.50 -10.94
CA LEU A 398 -4.27 -11.51 -9.95
C LEU A 398 -5.00 -10.89 -8.75
N MET A 399 -4.50 -9.79 -8.19
CA MET A 399 -5.15 -9.08 -7.08
C MET A 399 -6.52 -8.55 -7.49
N GLY A 400 -6.64 -7.97 -8.69
CA GLY A 400 -7.89 -7.49 -9.27
C GLY A 400 -8.90 -8.63 -9.45
N ALA A 401 -8.45 -9.77 -9.97
CA ALA A 401 -9.29 -10.94 -10.17
C ALA A 401 -9.81 -11.52 -8.85
N ILE A 402 -8.94 -11.69 -7.86
CA ILE A 402 -9.32 -12.14 -6.51
C ILE A 402 -10.31 -11.15 -5.87
N GLY A 403 -10.04 -9.85 -5.98
CA GLY A 403 -10.91 -8.80 -5.47
C GLY A 403 -12.30 -8.83 -6.11
N LEU A 404 -12.37 -9.08 -7.41
CA LEU A 404 -13.61 -9.16 -8.14
C LEU A 404 -14.43 -10.41 -7.83
N VAL A 405 -13.78 -11.58 -7.74
CA VAL A 405 -14.43 -12.83 -7.30
C VAL A 405 -14.99 -12.67 -5.88
N SER A 406 -14.29 -11.92 -5.01
CA SER A 406 -14.81 -11.60 -3.69
C SER A 406 -16.02 -10.68 -3.73
N LEU A 407 -16.00 -9.68 -4.61
CA LEU A 407 -17.10 -8.73 -4.77
C LEU A 407 -18.34 -9.43 -5.33
N SER A 408 -18.18 -10.36 -6.27
CA SER A 408 -19.28 -11.19 -6.78
C SER A 408 -19.82 -12.16 -5.74
N GLY A 409 -18.95 -12.67 -4.84
CA GLY A 409 -19.33 -13.52 -3.71
C GLY A 409 -19.90 -12.78 -2.49
N GLY A 410 -20.10 -11.46 -2.56
CA GLY A 410 -20.72 -10.65 -1.50
C GLY A 410 -19.86 -10.43 -0.25
N ARG A 411 -18.58 -10.82 -0.26
CA ARG A 411 -17.68 -10.70 0.89
C ARG A 411 -16.84 -9.41 0.78
N THR A 412 -17.30 -8.32 1.36
CA THR A 412 -16.53 -7.06 1.42
C THR A 412 -15.71 -6.99 2.72
N GLY A 413 -14.48 -6.45 2.67
CA GLY A 413 -13.69 -6.13 3.86
C GLY A 413 -12.53 -7.07 4.25
N ARG A 414 -12.09 -7.98 3.38
CA ARG A 414 -10.93 -8.86 3.62
C ARG A 414 -9.70 -8.54 2.75
N GLY A 415 -9.41 -7.25 2.53
CA GLY A 415 -8.31 -6.82 1.67
C GLY A 415 -6.97 -7.48 1.99
N LEU A 416 -6.65 -7.62 3.28
CA LEU A 416 -5.42 -8.24 3.75
C LEU A 416 -5.38 -9.77 3.51
N SER A 417 -6.51 -10.46 3.63
CA SER A 417 -6.61 -11.88 3.29
C SER A 417 -6.40 -12.12 1.80
N PHE A 418 -6.91 -11.23 0.94
CA PHE A 418 -6.69 -11.33 -0.51
C PHE A 418 -5.24 -11.05 -0.91
N LEU A 419 -4.61 -10.09 -0.23
CA LEU A 419 -3.18 -9.85 -0.39
C LEU A 419 -2.36 -11.11 -0.05
N CYS A 420 -2.63 -11.75 1.08
CA CYS A 420 -1.95 -12.99 1.46
C CYS A 420 -2.18 -14.12 0.44
N LEU A 421 -3.42 -14.28 -0.05
CA LEU A 421 -3.73 -15.29 -1.05
C LEU A 421 -3.01 -15.02 -2.39
N ALA A 422 -2.95 -13.76 -2.81
CA ALA A 422 -2.24 -13.35 -4.02
C ALA A 422 -0.73 -13.61 -3.89
N VAL A 423 -0.13 -13.28 -2.74
CA VAL A 423 1.29 -13.55 -2.45
C VAL A 423 1.58 -15.05 -2.53
N ILE A 424 0.78 -15.89 -1.87
CA ILE A 424 0.96 -17.35 -1.90
C ILE A 424 0.81 -17.89 -3.32
N GLY A 425 -0.27 -17.52 -4.03
CA GLY A 425 -0.52 -18.01 -5.38
C GLY A 425 0.56 -17.61 -6.39
N LEU A 426 1.10 -16.40 -6.27
CA LEU A 426 2.15 -15.94 -7.17
C LEU A 426 3.50 -16.59 -6.89
N LEU A 427 3.85 -16.80 -5.61
CA LEU A 427 5.07 -17.53 -5.22
C LEU A 427 5.01 -19.02 -5.55
N MET A 428 3.81 -19.60 -5.61
CA MET A 428 3.62 -20.95 -6.15
C MET A 428 3.84 -21.02 -7.66
N ALA A 429 3.47 -19.98 -8.39
CA ALA A 429 3.64 -19.93 -9.85
C ALA A 429 5.09 -19.64 -10.25
N ASP A 430 5.76 -18.73 -9.55
CA ASP A 430 7.18 -18.44 -9.73
C ASP A 430 7.82 -18.05 -8.38
N PRO A 431 8.66 -18.93 -7.78
CA PRO A 431 9.27 -18.69 -6.49
C PRO A 431 10.36 -17.61 -6.57
N GLY A 432 10.94 -17.38 -7.74
CA GLY A 432 11.95 -16.34 -7.96
C GLY A 432 11.42 -14.94 -7.65
N LEU A 433 10.10 -14.73 -7.77
CA LEU A 433 9.45 -13.46 -7.47
C LEU A 433 9.66 -13.01 -6.01
N GLY A 434 9.88 -13.94 -5.07
CA GLY A 434 10.11 -13.64 -3.66
C GLY A 434 11.34 -12.76 -3.40
N THR A 435 12.31 -12.76 -4.33
CA THR A 435 13.53 -11.93 -4.24
C THR A 435 13.47 -10.66 -5.08
N SER A 436 12.44 -10.52 -5.93
CA SER A 436 12.33 -9.37 -6.83
C SER A 436 11.88 -8.11 -6.07
N PHE A 437 12.63 -7.01 -6.23
CA PHE A 437 12.29 -5.72 -5.62
C PHE A 437 10.91 -5.21 -6.05
N SER A 438 10.54 -5.40 -7.33
CA SER A 438 9.23 -5.00 -7.82
C SER A 438 8.08 -5.74 -7.10
N PHE A 439 8.25 -7.03 -6.79
CA PHE A 439 7.27 -7.80 -6.01
C PHE A 439 7.13 -7.27 -4.59
N LEU A 440 8.27 -7.07 -3.92
CA LEU A 440 8.31 -6.52 -2.57
C LEU A 440 7.63 -5.14 -2.50
N LEU A 441 7.98 -4.22 -3.41
CA LEU A 441 7.39 -2.88 -3.48
C LEU A 441 5.88 -2.93 -3.74
N SER A 442 5.41 -3.82 -4.61
CA SER A 442 3.98 -3.98 -4.89
C SER A 442 3.20 -4.52 -3.67
N VAL A 443 3.76 -5.49 -2.94
CA VAL A 443 3.12 -6.04 -1.74
C VAL A 443 3.10 -5.00 -0.62
N LEU A 444 4.19 -4.26 -0.42
CA LEU A 444 4.28 -3.19 0.57
C LEU A 444 3.32 -2.03 0.26
N ALA A 445 3.22 -1.62 -1.01
CA ALA A 445 2.27 -0.60 -1.43
C ALA A 445 0.83 -1.02 -1.11
N THR A 446 0.42 -2.23 -1.52
CA THR A 446 -0.93 -2.74 -1.25
C THR A 446 -1.18 -2.91 0.24
N LEU A 447 -0.20 -3.40 1.00
CA LEU A 447 -0.29 -3.53 2.45
C LEU A 447 -0.52 -2.15 3.11
N GLY A 448 0.27 -1.15 2.74
CA GLY A 448 0.12 0.22 3.21
C GLY A 448 -1.26 0.79 2.88
N ILE A 449 -1.70 0.68 1.62
CA ILE A 449 -3.01 1.18 1.19
C ILE A 449 -4.16 0.50 1.95
N VAL A 450 -4.09 -0.81 2.17
CA VAL A 450 -5.16 -1.57 2.85
C VAL A 450 -5.18 -1.31 4.37
N THR A 451 -4.01 -1.08 4.98
CA THR A 451 -3.88 -0.94 6.45
C THR A 451 -3.90 0.52 6.92
N ALA A 452 -3.08 1.38 6.31
CA ALA A 452 -2.97 2.80 6.66
C ALA A 452 -3.98 3.66 5.89
N GLY A 453 -4.33 3.33 4.65
CA GLY A 453 -5.21 4.15 3.81
C GLY A 453 -6.55 4.51 4.46
N PRO A 454 -7.36 3.54 4.92
CA PRO A 454 -8.61 3.81 5.63
C PRO A 454 -8.42 4.64 6.90
N ARG A 455 -7.35 4.41 7.65
CA ARG A 455 -7.04 5.14 8.90
C ARG A 455 -6.72 6.60 8.62
N ILE A 456 -5.89 6.86 7.61
CA ILE A 456 -5.53 8.23 7.20
C ILE A 456 -6.77 8.97 6.68
N MET A 457 -7.65 8.30 5.93
CA MET A 457 -8.93 8.89 5.51
C MET A 457 -9.85 9.23 6.70
N GLU A 458 -9.89 8.38 7.73
CA GLU A 458 -10.67 8.63 8.96
C GLU A 458 -10.11 9.77 9.80
N TRP A 459 -8.79 10.04 9.72
CA TRP A 459 -8.16 11.15 10.43
C TRP A 459 -8.45 12.51 9.80
N LEU A 460 -8.81 12.54 8.51
CA LEU A 460 -9.04 13.78 7.80
C LEU A 460 -10.34 14.45 8.27
N PRO A 461 -10.38 15.78 8.40
CA PRO A 461 -11.60 16.46 8.83
C PRO A 461 -12.76 16.17 7.88
N PRO A 462 -14.00 16.04 8.38
CA PRO A 462 -15.18 15.72 7.56
C PRO A 462 -15.51 16.78 6.51
N VAL A 463 -14.88 17.96 6.59
CA VAL A 463 -14.98 19.04 5.60
C VAL A 463 -14.26 18.68 4.29
N VAL A 464 -13.26 17.79 4.34
CA VAL A 464 -12.52 17.38 3.15
C VAL A 464 -13.35 16.37 2.35
N PRO A 465 -13.59 16.60 1.05
CA PRO A 465 -14.30 15.64 0.20
C PRO A 465 -13.58 14.29 0.17
N ARG A 466 -14.35 13.20 0.15
CA ARG A 466 -13.79 11.82 0.18
C ARG A 466 -12.83 11.53 -0.97
N TRP A 467 -13.03 12.14 -2.13
CA TRP A 467 -12.14 11.98 -3.28
C TRP A 467 -10.76 12.61 -3.03
N LEU A 468 -10.72 13.78 -2.39
CA LEU A 468 -9.48 14.45 -2.03
C LEU A 468 -8.79 13.73 -0.87
N ALA A 469 -9.57 13.23 0.10
CA ALA A 469 -9.06 12.40 1.18
C ALA A 469 -8.42 11.11 0.66
N ALA A 470 -9.04 10.43 -0.31
CA ALA A 470 -8.46 9.27 -0.97
C ALA A 470 -7.22 9.63 -1.80
N GLY A 471 -7.26 10.76 -2.52
CA GLY A 471 -6.15 11.27 -3.32
C GLY A 471 -4.89 11.59 -2.51
N LEU A 472 -5.04 11.93 -1.22
CA LEU A 472 -3.92 12.11 -0.29
C LEU A 472 -3.55 10.82 0.45
N ALA A 473 -4.54 10.10 0.98
CA ALA A 473 -4.32 8.95 1.84
C ALA A 473 -3.68 7.76 1.10
N VAL A 474 -4.07 7.52 -0.16
CA VAL A 474 -3.58 6.37 -0.93
C VAL A 474 -2.09 6.53 -1.29
N PRO A 475 -1.64 7.62 -1.94
CA PRO A 475 -0.22 7.81 -2.25
C PRO A 475 0.63 7.90 -0.99
N LEU A 476 0.16 8.60 0.05
CA LEU A 476 0.89 8.71 1.31
C LEU A 476 1.10 7.34 1.96
N SER A 477 0.06 6.51 2.02
CA SER A 477 0.17 5.16 2.58
C SER A 477 1.15 4.28 1.81
N ALA A 478 1.08 4.33 0.47
CA ALA A 478 2.00 3.56 -0.37
C ALA A 478 3.45 4.04 -0.18
N GLN A 479 3.66 5.36 -0.16
CA GLN A 479 4.98 5.96 -0.01
C GLN A 479 5.62 5.59 1.33
N LEU A 480 4.89 5.68 2.44
CA LEU A 480 5.41 5.35 3.78
C LEU A 480 5.89 3.89 3.88
N PHE A 481 5.20 2.96 3.22
CA PHE A 481 5.58 1.55 3.24
C PHE A 481 6.68 1.21 2.23
N CYS A 482 6.73 1.91 1.09
CA CYS A 482 7.72 1.63 0.03
C CYS A 482 9.05 2.37 0.23
N SER A 483 9.04 3.53 0.89
CA SER A 483 10.21 4.40 1.04
C SER A 483 11.47 3.70 1.59
N PRO A 484 11.39 2.83 2.61
CA PRO A 484 12.57 2.13 3.13
C PRO A 484 13.25 1.24 2.09
N VAL A 485 12.47 0.60 1.21
CA VAL A 485 12.99 -0.27 0.14
C VAL A 485 13.52 0.58 -1.02
N ILE A 486 12.85 1.68 -1.34
CA ILE A 486 13.28 2.61 -2.40
C ILE A 486 14.65 3.21 -2.07
N VAL A 487 14.89 3.58 -0.80
CA VAL A 487 16.20 4.12 -0.36
C VAL A 487 17.35 3.13 -0.55
N LEU A 488 17.08 1.83 -0.43
CA LEU A 488 18.09 0.78 -0.69
C LEU A 488 18.44 0.65 -2.17
N LEU A 489 17.49 0.95 -3.06
CA LEU A 489 17.67 0.92 -4.51
C LEU A 489 18.29 2.21 -5.03
N GLN A 490 17.91 3.32 -4.41
CA GLN A 490 18.33 4.65 -4.80
C GLN A 490 18.44 5.51 -3.54
N PRO A 491 19.65 5.86 -3.09
CA PRO A 491 19.89 6.56 -1.83
C PRO A 491 19.54 8.05 -1.93
N GLN A 492 18.27 8.34 -2.24
CA GLN A 492 17.72 9.68 -2.33
C GLN A 492 16.30 9.72 -1.77
N PHE A 493 15.96 10.83 -1.13
CA PHE A 493 14.62 11.13 -0.69
C PHE A 493 13.98 12.16 -1.64
N SER A 494 12.81 11.79 -2.16
CA SER A 494 12.03 12.65 -3.05
C SER A 494 11.03 13.48 -2.25
N SER A 495 11.41 14.72 -1.92
CA SER A 495 10.66 15.61 -1.03
C SER A 495 9.28 15.97 -1.59
N TYR A 496 9.19 16.14 -2.91
CA TYR A 496 7.97 16.56 -3.60
C TYR A 496 7.14 15.40 -4.15
N ALA A 497 7.52 14.15 -3.91
CA ALA A 497 6.83 13.00 -4.50
C ALA A 497 5.33 12.95 -4.15
N LEU A 498 4.95 13.26 -2.90
CA LEU A 498 3.54 13.25 -2.51
C LEU A 498 2.74 14.30 -3.29
N LEU A 499 3.27 15.52 -3.39
CA LEU A 499 2.60 16.63 -4.07
C LEU A 499 2.52 16.40 -5.58
N ALA A 500 3.63 15.98 -6.20
CA ALA A 500 3.68 15.67 -7.62
C ALA A 500 2.66 14.58 -7.98
N ASN A 501 2.59 13.49 -7.20
CA ASN A 501 1.62 12.41 -7.42
C ASN A 501 0.16 12.86 -7.21
N MET A 502 -0.11 13.72 -6.23
CA MET A 502 -1.45 14.24 -5.99
C MET A 502 -1.94 15.13 -7.13
N VAL A 503 -1.05 15.94 -7.72
CA VAL A 503 -1.36 16.80 -8.87
C VAL A 503 -1.45 15.99 -10.17
N ALA A 504 -0.63 14.94 -10.33
CA ALA A 504 -0.66 14.07 -11.51
C ALA A 504 -1.86 13.11 -11.52
N ALA A 505 -2.34 12.65 -10.36
CA ALA A 505 -3.37 11.60 -10.27
C ALA A 505 -4.65 11.85 -11.10
N PRO A 506 -5.24 13.07 -11.14
CA PRO A 506 -6.41 13.35 -11.98
C PRO A 506 -6.14 13.22 -13.48
N LEU A 507 -4.89 13.42 -13.92
CA LEU A 507 -4.48 13.34 -15.33
C LEU A 507 -4.23 11.88 -15.75
N VAL A 508 -3.77 11.02 -14.83
CA VAL A 508 -3.46 9.61 -15.13
C VAL A 508 -4.71 8.84 -15.57
N ALA A 509 -5.87 9.06 -14.95
CA ALA A 509 -7.07 8.31 -15.30
C ALA A 509 -7.54 8.54 -16.75
N PRO A 510 -7.68 9.79 -17.26
CA PRO A 510 -7.92 10.05 -18.67
C PRO A 510 -6.89 9.42 -19.60
N VAL A 511 -5.59 9.51 -19.27
CA VAL A 511 -4.51 8.91 -20.08
C VAL A 511 -4.72 7.41 -20.23
N THR A 512 -4.90 6.70 -19.11
CA THR A 512 -5.04 5.24 -19.11
C THR A 512 -6.33 4.81 -19.80
N ILE A 513 -7.46 5.46 -19.53
CA ILE A 513 -8.77 5.03 -20.06
C ILE A 513 -8.87 5.33 -21.55
N LEU A 514 -8.62 6.59 -21.97
CA LEU A 514 -8.75 7.00 -23.36
C LEU A 514 -7.63 6.44 -24.22
N GLY A 515 -6.40 6.40 -23.69
CA GLY A 515 -5.26 5.81 -24.38
C GLY A 515 -5.46 4.32 -24.64
N THR A 516 -5.86 3.54 -23.62
CA THR A 516 -6.11 2.09 -23.80
C THR A 516 -7.28 1.83 -24.74
N ALA A 517 -8.33 2.65 -24.68
CA ALA A 517 -9.46 2.56 -25.61
C ALA A 517 -9.07 2.89 -27.07
N ALA A 518 -8.09 3.78 -27.27
CA ALA A 518 -7.61 4.14 -28.60
C ALA A 518 -6.75 3.05 -29.25
N VAL A 519 -6.01 2.23 -28.49
CA VAL A 519 -5.13 1.18 -29.05
C VAL A 519 -5.81 0.28 -30.09
N PRO A 520 -6.96 -0.37 -29.82
CA PRO A 520 -7.64 -1.17 -30.83
C PRO A 520 -8.28 -0.32 -31.94
N VAL A 521 -8.58 0.96 -31.70
CA VAL A 521 -9.24 1.84 -32.69
C VAL A 521 -8.24 2.33 -33.74
N VAL A 522 -6.97 2.54 -33.40
CA VAL A 522 -5.92 3.01 -34.32
C VAL A 522 -5.86 2.22 -35.64
N PRO A 523 -5.77 0.87 -35.64
CA PRO A 523 -5.70 0.12 -36.90
C PRO A 523 -7.04 0.05 -37.65
N LEU A 524 -8.19 0.19 -36.99
CA LEU A 524 -9.51 0.12 -37.65
C LEU A 524 -9.98 1.47 -38.21
N ALA A 525 -9.77 2.55 -37.47
CA ALA A 525 -10.29 3.87 -37.77
C ALA A 525 -9.37 4.95 -37.15
N PRO A 526 -8.23 5.28 -37.80
CA PRO A 526 -7.25 6.21 -37.25
C PRO A 526 -7.81 7.61 -36.98
N TRP A 527 -8.76 8.07 -37.80
CA TRP A 527 -9.47 9.35 -37.61
C TRP A 527 -10.31 9.37 -36.32
N ALA A 528 -10.93 8.24 -35.94
CA ALA A 528 -11.72 8.13 -34.72
C ALA A 528 -10.83 8.02 -33.47
N ALA A 529 -9.63 7.45 -33.61
CA ALA A 529 -8.63 7.40 -32.55
C ALA A 529 -7.95 8.76 -32.27
N ALA A 530 -7.95 9.70 -33.22
CA ALA A 530 -7.28 10.98 -33.06
C ALA A 530 -7.76 11.78 -31.83
N VAL A 531 -9.08 11.85 -31.60
CA VAL A 531 -9.66 12.60 -30.47
C VAL A 531 -9.26 12.01 -29.10
N PRO A 532 -9.49 10.71 -28.80
CA PRO A 532 -9.06 10.15 -27.53
C PRO A 532 -7.54 10.20 -27.35
N MET A 533 -6.76 10.06 -28.43
CA MET A 533 -5.30 10.21 -28.39
C MET A 533 -4.88 11.65 -28.10
N ALA A 534 -5.57 12.66 -28.65
CA ALA A 534 -5.30 14.06 -28.36
C ALA A 534 -5.50 14.39 -26.88
N VAL A 535 -6.63 13.93 -26.32
CA VAL A 535 -6.96 14.16 -24.90
C VAL A 535 -5.98 13.40 -24.00
N ALA A 536 -5.71 12.12 -24.29
CA ALA A 536 -4.73 11.34 -23.55
C ALA A 536 -3.32 11.95 -23.66
N GLY A 537 -2.91 12.41 -24.83
CA GLY A 537 -1.64 13.08 -25.08
C GLY A 537 -1.52 14.39 -24.31
N GLY A 538 -2.56 15.23 -24.31
CA GLY A 538 -2.60 16.47 -23.53
C GLY A 538 -2.50 16.21 -22.02
N CYS A 539 -3.21 15.20 -21.51
CA CYS A 539 -3.08 14.81 -20.11
C CYS A 539 -1.69 14.23 -19.79
N ALA A 540 -1.09 13.44 -20.68
CA ALA A 540 0.27 12.93 -20.54
C ALA A 540 1.31 14.07 -20.53
N ALA A 541 1.16 15.06 -21.41
CA ALA A 541 1.97 16.28 -21.39
C ALA A 541 1.82 17.02 -20.06
N GLY A 542 0.61 17.08 -19.50
CA GLY A 542 0.37 17.63 -18.17
C GLY A 542 1.12 16.88 -17.06
N VAL A 543 1.14 15.54 -17.10
CA VAL A 543 1.93 14.72 -16.16
C VAL A 543 3.42 15.01 -16.30
N ALA A 544 3.92 15.11 -17.53
CA ALA A 544 5.32 15.44 -17.79
C ALA A 544 5.69 16.86 -17.29
N ALA A 545 4.82 17.84 -17.51
CA ALA A 545 5.01 19.21 -17.04
C ALA A 545 5.06 19.28 -15.51
N VAL A 546 4.17 18.55 -14.82
CA VAL A 546 4.20 18.40 -13.35
C VAL A 546 5.55 17.79 -12.92
N ALA A 547 6.05 16.79 -13.65
CA ALA A 547 7.31 16.15 -13.32
C ALA A 547 8.49 17.12 -13.40
N ARG A 548 8.63 17.84 -14.51
CA ARG A 548 9.69 18.83 -14.71
C ARG A 548 9.59 19.97 -13.69
N PHE A 549 8.39 20.52 -13.49
CA PHE A 549 8.16 21.59 -12.53
C PHE A 549 8.63 21.24 -11.10
N PHE A 550 8.25 20.07 -10.58
CA PHE A 550 8.67 19.66 -9.24
C PHE A 550 10.13 19.19 -9.18
N ALA A 551 10.71 18.74 -10.29
CA ALA A 551 12.12 18.33 -10.37
C ALA A 551 13.06 19.54 -10.33
N ASP A 552 12.63 20.67 -10.91
CA ASP A 552 13.40 21.93 -10.95
C ASP A 552 13.37 22.70 -9.62
N LEU A 553 12.52 22.31 -8.66
CA LEU A 553 12.46 22.94 -7.35
C LEU A 553 13.68 22.59 -6.48
N PRO A 554 14.19 23.55 -5.69
CA PRO A 554 15.33 23.31 -4.80
C PRO A 554 14.98 22.23 -3.76
N GLY A 555 15.88 21.25 -3.60
CA GLY A 555 15.68 20.14 -2.65
C GLY A 555 14.74 19.04 -3.15
N ALA A 556 14.49 18.95 -4.46
CA ALA A 556 13.65 17.89 -5.05
C ALA A 556 14.19 16.47 -4.80
N ALA A 557 15.51 16.29 -4.86
CA ALA A 557 16.19 15.06 -4.45
C ALA A 557 17.23 15.39 -3.37
N LEU A 558 16.96 14.93 -2.15
CA LEU A 558 17.91 15.02 -1.05
C LEU A 558 18.71 13.72 -0.95
N PRO A 559 20.05 13.76 -0.90
CA PRO A 559 20.85 12.56 -0.69
C PRO A 559 20.48 11.93 0.66
N TRP A 560 20.35 10.60 0.70
CA TRP A 560 20.02 9.85 1.91
C TRP A 560 21.11 8.81 2.19
N PRO A 561 21.38 8.44 3.46
CA PRO A 561 22.37 7.41 3.76
C PRO A 561 22.10 6.09 3.03
N GLU A 562 23.16 5.42 2.58
CA GLU A 562 23.10 4.12 1.91
C GLU A 562 22.97 2.95 2.91
N GLY A 563 22.52 1.80 2.39
CA GLY A 563 22.53 0.54 3.12
C GLY A 563 21.48 0.39 4.24
N PRO A 564 21.66 -0.60 5.13
CA PRO A 564 20.68 -0.92 6.19
C PRO A 564 20.42 0.25 7.15
N PHE A 565 21.44 1.08 7.39
CA PHE A 565 21.30 2.29 8.20
C PHE A 565 20.37 3.32 7.55
N GLY A 566 20.50 3.52 6.23
CA GLY A 566 19.57 4.33 5.44
C GLY A 566 18.13 3.85 5.51
N ALA A 567 17.92 2.54 5.38
CA ALA A 567 16.60 1.94 5.51
C ALA A 567 16.00 2.13 6.92
N ALA A 568 16.79 1.91 7.98
CA ALA A 568 16.32 2.05 9.37
C ALA A 568 15.92 3.50 9.70
N THR A 569 16.74 4.47 9.29
CA THR A 569 16.43 5.91 9.46
C THR A 569 15.18 6.32 8.66
N MET A 570 14.97 5.74 7.48
CA MET A 570 13.77 5.97 6.68
C MET A 570 12.50 5.36 7.29
N VAL A 571 12.60 4.18 7.91
CA VAL A 571 11.51 3.58 8.70
C VAL A 571 11.15 4.49 9.88
N ALA A 572 12.16 4.99 10.59
CA ALA A 572 11.94 5.94 11.68
C ALA A 572 11.26 7.23 11.18
N LEU A 573 11.71 7.80 10.06
CA LEU A 573 11.07 8.97 9.44
C LEU A 573 9.62 8.68 9.03
N SER A 574 9.35 7.51 8.47
CA SER A 574 7.99 7.08 8.08
C SER A 574 7.07 6.92 9.30
N GLY A 575 7.60 6.41 10.42
CA GLY A 575 6.90 6.35 11.69
C GLY A 575 6.64 7.73 12.28
N CYS A 576 7.64 8.61 12.27
CA CYS A 576 7.52 9.99 12.74
C CYS A 576 6.52 10.80 11.91
N THR A 577 6.51 10.67 10.59
CA THR A 577 5.54 11.35 9.72
C THR A 577 4.11 10.90 9.99
N LEU A 578 3.88 9.59 10.18
CA LEU A 578 2.57 9.08 10.61
C LEU A 578 2.15 9.62 11.98
N LEU A 579 3.08 9.66 12.93
CA LEU A 579 2.83 10.19 14.27
C LEU A 579 2.50 11.68 14.21
N VAL A 580 3.30 12.49 13.53
CA VAL A 580 3.08 13.93 13.35
C VAL A 580 1.74 14.18 12.67
N LEU A 581 1.43 13.45 11.59
CA LEU A 581 0.14 13.55 10.91
C LEU A 581 -1.02 13.24 11.87
N TRP A 582 -0.89 12.18 12.66
CA TRP A 582 -1.89 11.82 13.66
C TRP A 582 -2.07 12.92 14.73
N LEU A 583 -0.96 13.46 15.26
CA LEU A 583 -0.98 14.51 16.28
C LEU A 583 -1.61 15.81 15.74
N VAL A 584 -1.28 16.21 14.51
CA VAL A 584 -1.82 17.41 13.85
C VAL A 584 -3.32 17.27 13.60
N LEU A 585 -3.76 16.08 13.16
CA LEU A 585 -5.17 15.82 12.87
C LEU A 585 -6.01 15.55 14.13
N HIS A 586 -5.39 15.24 15.27
CA HIS A 586 -6.07 14.95 16.55
C HIS A 586 -5.60 15.88 17.70
N PRO A 587 -5.82 17.21 17.59
CA PRO A 587 -5.33 18.18 18.58
C PRO A 587 -5.87 17.93 20.00
N ARG A 588 -7.05 17.33 20.12
CA ARG A 588 -7.64 16.95 21.42
C ARG A 588 -6.89 15.78 22.08
N ALA A 589 -6.52 14.76 21.32
CA ALA A 589 -5.78 13.61 21.83
C ALA A 589 -4.33 14.01 22.20
N LEU A 590 -3.73 14.91 21.41
CA LEU A 590 -2.45 15.53 21.74
C LEU A 590 -2.53 16.27 23.08
N TRP A 591 -3.55 17.10 23.30
CA TRP A 591 -3.71 17.83 24.56
C TRP A 591 -3.84 16.89 25.76
N THR A 592 -4.61 15.80 25.63
CA THR A 592 -4.70 14.78 26.68
C THR A 592 -3.38 14.04 26.93
N LEU A 593 -2.61 13.76 25.88
CA LEU A 593 -1.31 13.11 25.99
C LEU A 593 -0.33 14.04 26.73
N VAL A 594 -0.27 15.32 26.33
CA VAL A 594 0.57 16.35 26.95
C VAL A 594 0.22 16.49 28.43
N LEU A 595 -1.06 16.58 28.78
CA LEU A 595 -1.51 16.66 30.17
C LEU A 595 -1.17 15.38 30.96
N ALA A 596 -1.27 14.20 30.35
CA ALA A 596 -0.91 12.94 30.98
C ALA A 596 0.62 12.81 31.20
N THR A 597 1.43 13.22 30.24
CA THR A 597 2.89 13.27 30.39
C THR A 597 3.32 14.31 31.40
N HIS A 598 2.66 15.48 31.43
CA HIS A 598 2.88 16.51 32.44
C HIS A 598 2.56 15.97 33.85
N ARG A 599 1.42 15.29 34.00
CA ARG A 599 1.06 14.64 35.28
C ARG A 599 2.10 13.62 35.72
N LYS A 600 2.58 12.76 34.81
CA LYS A 600 3.65 11.80 35.11
C LYS A 600 4.99 12.46 35.47
N THR A 601 5.33 13.58 34.85
CA THR A 601 6.56 14.32 35.19
C THR A 601 6.43 15.00 36.55
N VAL A 602 5.26 15.54 36.88
CA VAL A 602 4.96 16.04 38.23
C VAL A 602 5.02 14.92 39.25
N ASP A 603 4.40 13.76 38.99
CA ASP A 603 4.46 12.59 39.88
C ASP A 603 5.91 12.11 40.09
N LEU A 604 6.76 12.15 39.06
CA LEU A 604 8.18 11.81 39.17
C LEU A 604 8.99 12.86 39.94
N LEU A 605 8.68 14.15 39.77
CA LEU A 605 9.28 15.24 40.54
C LEU A 605 8.85 15.22 42.00
N ASP A 606 7.61 14.81 42.31
CA ASP A 606 7.13 14.62 43.68
C ASP A 606 7.73 13.37 44.35
N LEU A 607 8.24 12.42 43.56
CA LEU A 607 9.03 11.28 44.04
C LEU A 607 10.52 11.63 44.24
N TRP A 608 11.00 12.73 43.68
CA TRP A 608 12.40 13.19 43.78
C TRP A 608 12.88 13.43 45.22
N PRO A 609 12.10 14.05 46.14
CA PRO A 609 12.51 14.23 47.54
C PRO A 609 12.78 12.93 48.29
N ARG A 610 12.12 11.83 47.88
CA ARG A 610 12.31 10.49 48.46
C ARG A 610 13.63 9.85 48.03
N PHE A 611 14.16 10.20 46.86
CA PHE A 611 15.43 9.68 46.36
C PHE A 611 16.64 10.52 46.78
N THR A 612 16.46 11.83 47.03
CA THR A 612 17.55 12.72 47.48
C THR A 612 17.66 12.84 49.00
N GLY A 613 16.83 12.11 49.77
CA GLY A 613 16.85 12.15 51.24
C GLY A 613 16.43 13.50 51.84
N LEU A 614 15.69 14.33 51.09
CA LEU A 614 15.28 15.66 51.55
C LEU A 614 13.97 15.66 52.35
N ASP A 615 13.40 14.49 52.62
CA ASP A 615 12.09 14.36 53.28
C ASP A 615 12.10 14.52 54.81
N GLU A 616 13.26 14.74 55.44
CA GLU A 616 13.32 14.83 56.92
C GLU A 616 13.10 16.23 57.54
N ARG A 617 12.73 17.26 56.78
CA ARG A 617 12.53 18.61 57.38
C ARG A 617 11.24 19.33 56.99
N ARG A 618 10.10 18.63 56.97
CA ARG A 618 8.80 19.33 56.90
C ARG A 618 7.86 19.12 58.07
N HIS A 619 8.15 18.23 59.04
CA HIS A 619 7.16 17.89 60.08
C HIS A 619 7.54 18.14 61.53
N ARG A 620 8.68 18.76 61.86
CA ARG A 620 8.93 19.25 63.23
C ARG A 620 9.76 20.54 63.27
N GLY A 621 9.15 21.61 63.78
CA GLY A 621 9.82 22.66 64.58
C GLY A 621 10.61 23.74 63.83
N SER A 622 10.35 24.99 64.21
CA SER A 622 11.13 26.22 64.00
C SER A 622 12.33 26.17 63.03
N LEU A 623 12.29 27.00 61.99
CA LEU A 623 13.50 27.48 61.33
C LEU A 623 14.26 28.42 62.30
N ARG A 624 14.98 27.86 63.27
CA ARG A 624 16.15 28.51 63.85
C ARG A 624 17.28 28.31 62.85
N GLY A 625 17.52 29.33 62.03
CA GLY A 625 18.72 29.41 61.22
C GLY A 625 19.93 29.51 62.14
N ILE A 626 20.68 28.42 62.28
CA ILE A 626 22.05 28.49 62.79
C ILE A 626 22.92 28.75 61.58
N ASN A 627 23.25 30.02 61.36
CA ASN A 627 24.34 30.43 60.49
C ASN A 627 25.59 30.52 61.39
N PRO A 628 26.61 29.64 61.26
CA PRO A 628 27.77 29.64 62.17
C PRO A 628 28.72 30.84 61.97
N MET A 629 28.39 31.78 61.07
CA MET A 629 29.33 32.80 60.59
C MET A 629 28.82 34.25 60.70
N SER A 630 27.67 34.52 61.30
CA SER A 630 27.24 35.91 61.54
C SER A 630 26.56 36.08 62.89
N GLY A 631 27.33 36.50 63.89
CA GLY A 631 26.89 36.80 65.26
C GLY A 631 26.00 38.03 65.39
N ARG A 632 24.90 38.12 64.64
CA ARG A 632 23.85 39.14 64.82
C ARG A 632 22.47 38.50 64.68
N ASN A 633 21.85 38.29 65.84
CA ASN A 633 20.46 37.83 65.96
C ASN A 633 19.55 39.06 65.76
N GLN A 634 18.92 39.22 64.58
CA GLN A 634 17.87 40.22 64.39
C GLN A 634 16.51 39.53 64.38
N GLU A 635 15.74 39.73 65.45
CA GLU A 635 14.33 39.39 65.51
C GLU A 635 13.51 40.51 64.85
N TRP A 636 12.89 40.22 63.71
CA TRP A 636 11.85 41.07 63.13
C TRP A 636 10.47 40.55 63.56
N PRO A 637 9.61 41.36 64.21
CA PRO A 637 8.28 40.92 64.61
C PRO A 637 7.30 41.05 63.43
N LEU A 638 6.93 39.93 62.80
CA LEU A 638 5.83 39.91 61.83
C LEU A 638 4.48 39.70 62.54
N ARG A 639 3.67 40.76 62.45
CA ARG A 639 2.30 40.95 62.97
C ARG A 639 1.34 39.89 62.40
N LYS A 640 0.69 39.08 63.25
CA LYS A 640 -0.43 38.19 62.87
C LYS A 640 -1.63 39.03 62.39
N LYS A 641 -2.13 38.79 61.17
CA LYS A 641 -3.39 39.35 60.65
C LYS A 641 -4.57 38.39 60.89
N HIS A 642 -5.70 39.01 61.22
CA HIS A 642 -6.94 38.47 61.78
C HIS A 642 -7.70 37.44 60.92
N ASP A 643 -8.27 36.45 61.64
CA ASP A 643 -9.39 35.59 61.29
C ASP A 643 -10.70 36.40 61.19
N PRO A 644 -11.43 36.38 60.05
CA PRO A 644 -12.62 37.20 59.83
C PRO A 644 -13.96 36.53 60.22
N SER A 645 -14.00 35.44 61.00
CA SER A 645 -15.26 34.71 61.25
C SER A 645 -15.92 34.87 62.63
N ARG A 646 -15.38 35.73 63.53
CA ARG A 646 -16.07 36.11 64.78
C ARG A 646 -16.55 37.57 64.76
N ARG A 647 -17.64 37.84 64.02
CA ARG A 647 -18.41 39.09 64.22
C ARG A 647 -19.24 38.97 65.50
N ARG A 648 -18.73 39.59 66.58
CA ARG A 648 -19.55 39.94 67.76
C ARG A 648 -20.66 40.89 67.32
N GLN A 649 -21.91 40.48 67.51
CA GLN A 649 -23.07 41.37 67.48
C GLN A 649 -22.95 42.37 68.63
N ARG A 650 -23.09 43.67 68.34
CA ARG A 650 -23.39 44.70 69.35
C ARG A 650 -24.91 44.81 69.44
N PRO A 651 -25.51 44.90 70.65
CA PRO A 651 -26.94 45.15 70.77
C PRO A 651 -27.26 46.62 70.42
N PRO A 652 -28.48 46.93 69.96
CA PRO A 652 -28.91 48.29 69.67
C PRO A 652 -29.15 49.10 70.97
N PRO A 653 -29.11 50.45 70.91
CA PRO A 653 -29.37 51.30 72.05
C PRO A 653 -30.89 51.38 72.31
N GLY A 654 -31.31 51.09 73.54
CA GLY A 654 -32.67 51.31 74.02
C GLY A 654 -33.62 50.10 73.89
N ALA A 655 -33.54 49.20 74.86
CA ALA A 655 -34.68 48.47 75.42
C ALA A 655 -34.25 47.91 76.78
N THR A 656 -35.04 48.26 77.78
CA THR A 656 -35.00 47.84 79.19
C THR A 656 -35.12 46.34 79.40
#